data_AF-A0A7W7GA77-F1
#
_entry.id   AF-A0A7W7GA77-F1
#
_cell.length_a   1.000
_cell.length_b   1.000
_cell.length_c   1.000
_cell.angle_alpha   90.00
_cell.angle_beta   90.00
_cell.angle_gamma   90.00
#
_symmetry.space_group_name_H-M   'P 1'
#
loop_
_entity.id
_entity.type
_entity.pdbx_description
1 polymer ?
#
loop_
_entity_poly.entity_id
_entity_poly.type
_entity_poly.pdbx_seq_one_letter_code
_entity_poly.pdbx_strand_id
1 'polypeptide(L)'
;MSNRLFQNRRDAGRVLAGLLDGYRDRPGVVVLALPRGGVPVAYEIAMSLDAPLDVFLVRKLGVPGREELAMGAIAGGGAVVVNEDIAGALDIPAETMRAAARREAHELLRHERIYREGRQPPELTGKTVVLVDDGLATGASMRAAIHALRGFEPAAIVVAVPAAPESTLEDLEFLVDEVVCATTPSPFLSVGRSYWDFTQATDEEVRDLLRAASRTRTGPHGTRAMSDVAAVRAEALSTEDGVPGDDALFTLVGDARVVLIGEASHGTHEFYAARARMTRRLIEEKGFRAVAAEADWPDAYRVNRYVRGHGEDGSAEEALRGFVRFPAWMWRNAVMLDFAGWLRGHNDGLPEEDRAGFYGIDLYGLHRSMHEVIAYLERVDPAAAARARERYACFDHQDGDEGRAYGFAAGFGAGESCEREVVDQLVDLRRHALEYARRDGILAEDELFYAQRNARVVAAAEEYYRTMFRGPVSSWNLRDRHMAETLEALAAHLGRRGGPAKIVVWAHNSHVGDARVTEAGTRGEVTLGQLARERFAGECRLIGFTTYTGTVTAADDWDGPAGRKRVRPGLPESIEELHHEVGGKEFLVSFAVAPEAARALRKARLERAIGVIYRPRTERQSHYFRCRVSEQFDAVIHIDETRAVEPLERTARWEEGEVPETYPFTV
;
A
#
# COMPACT_ATOMS: atom_id res chain seq x y z
N MET A 1 -6.88 -26.02 -0.17
CA MET A 1 -6.90 -24.89 -1.14
C MET A 1 -6.09 -23.73 -0.55
N SER A 2 -5.50 -22.83 -1.36
CA SER A 2 -4.74 -21.68 -0.83
C SER A 2 -5.66 -20.69 -0.11
N ASN A 3 -5.21 -20.14 1.02
CA ASN A 3 -5.92 -19.12 1.79
C ASN A 3 -5.95 -17.80 0.98
N ARG A 4 -7.10 -17.41 0.43
CA ARG A 4 -7.29 -16.23 -0.44
C ARG A 4 -8.06 -15.15 0.29
N LEU A 5 -7.59 -13.90 0.19
CA LEU A 5 -8.29 -12.72 0.68
C LEU A 5 -8.90 -11.95 -0.52
N PHE A 6 -10.22 -11.70 -0.47
CA PHE A 6 -10.96 -10.97 -1.51
C PHE A 6 -10.98 -9.46 -1.23
N GLN A 7 -10.94 -8.62 -2.26
CA GLN A 7 -11.00 -7.16 -2.10
C GLN A 7 -12.34 -6.70 -1.53
N ASN A 8 -13.43 -7.21 -2.10
CA ASN A 8 -14.80 -6.96 -1.69
C ASN A 8 -15.66 -8.07 -2.29
N ARG A 9 -16.97 -8.01 -2.06
CA ARG A 9 -17.94 -9.00 -2.59
C ARG A 9 -17.91 -9.13 -4.12
N ARG A 10 -17.61 -8.05 -4.86
CA ARG A 10 -17.54 -8.13 -6.33
C ARG A 10 -16.29 -8.89 -6.80
N ASP A 11 -15.15 -8.66 -6.16
CA ASP A 11 -13.92 -9.40 -6.44
C ASP A 11 -14.11 -10.91 -6.19
N ALA A 12 -14.69 -11.25 -5.04
CA ALA A 12 -15.09 -12.61 -4.73
C ALA A 12 -16.02 -13.22 -5.80
N GLY A 13 -17.00 -12.44 -6.27
CA GLY A 13 -17.91 -12.86 -7.34
C GLY A 13 -17.21 -13.16 -8.67
N ARG A 14 -16.21 -12.35 -9.07
CA ARG A 14 -15.43 -12.60 -10.31
C ARG A 14 -14.58 -13.85 -10.21
N VAL A 15 -14.00 -14.12 -9.04
CA VAL A 15 -13.24 -15.35 -8.81
C VAL A 15 -14.15 -16.57 -8.92
N LEU A 16 -15.30 -16.56 -8.25
CA LEU A 16 -16.29 -17.63 -8.36
C LEU A 16 -16.81 -17.78 -9.79
N ALA A 17 -17.00 -16.68 -10.51
CA ALA A 17 -17.41 -16.73 -11.91
C ALA A 17 -16.43 -17.50 -12.79
N GLY A 18 -15.12 -17.36 -12.55
CA GLY A 18 -14.09 -18.14 -13.25
C GLY A 18 -14.12 -19.64 -12.89
N LEU A 19 -14.43 -19.98 -11.64
CA LEU A 19 -14.59 -21.38 -11.22
C LEU A 19 -15.88 -22.01 -11.79
N LEU A 20 -16.90 -21.20 -12.06
CA LEU A 20 -18.18 -21.60 -12.62
C LEU A 20 -18.23 -21.50 -14.15
N ASP A 21 -17.13 -21.24 -14.84
CA ASP A 21 -17.13 -20.98 -16.29
C ASP A 21 -17.74 -22.12 -17.12
N GLY A 22 -17.69 -23.36 -16.60
CA GLY A 22 -18.38 -24.51 -17.20
C GLY A 22 -19.90 -24.34 -17.37
N TYR A 23 -20.53 -23.43 -16.61
CA TYR A 23 -21.97 -23.11 -16.66
C TYR A 23 -22.32 -21.98 -17.64
N ARG A 24 -21.33 -21.31 -18.24
CA ARG A 24 -21.53 -20.20 -19.17
C ARG A 24 -22.40 -20.63 -20.36
N ASP A 25 -23.34 -19.77 -20.74
CA ASP A 25 -24.25 -19.94 -21.89
C ASP A 25 -25.11 -21.22 -21.84
N ARG A 26 -25.14 -21.94 -20.71
CA ARG A 26 -25.97 -23.14 -20.57
C ARG A 26 -27.44 -22.74 -20.43
N PRO A 27 -28.34 -23.31 -21.25
CA PRO A 27 -29.76 -23.01 -21.13
C PRO A 27 -30.29 -23.52 -19.79
N GLY A 28 -31.08 -22.70 -19.11
CA GLY A 28 -31.75 -23.09 -17.86
C GLY A 28 -30.94 -22.92 -16.59
N VAL A 29 -29.80 -22.21 -16.61
CA VAL A 29 -29.10 -21.76 -15.39
C VAL A 29 -29.79 -20.52 -14.82
N VAL A 30 -29.97 -20.47 -13.50
CA VAL A 30 -30.49 -19.31 -12.76
C VAL A 30 -29.58 -19.05 -11.55
N VAL A 31 -29.14 -17.80 -11.37
CA VAL A 31 -28.31 -17.40 -10.21
C VAL A 31 -29.21 -16.78 -9.15
N LEU A 32 -29.19 -17.34 -7.95
CA LEU A 32 -29.96 -16.88 -6.80
C LEU A 32 -29.03 -16.41 -5.68
N ALA A 33 -29.25 -15.21 -5.18
CA ALA A 33 -28.44 -14.62 -4.12
C ALA A 33 -29.16 -14.64 -2.76
N LEU A 34 -28.45 -15.02 -1.69
CA LEU A 34 -28.91 -14.78 -0.32
C LEU A 34 -28.58 -13.32 0.08
N PRO A 35 -29.59 -12.47 0.32
CA PRO A 35 -29.33 -11.07 0.64
C PRO A 35 -28.89 -10.89 2.11
N ARG A 36 -28.15 -9.83 2.41
CA ARG A 36 -27.74 -8.76 1.48
C ARG A 36 -26.40 -9.02 0.81
N GLY A 37 -25.49 -9.65 1.54
CA GLY A 37 -24.11 -9.83 1.14
C GLY A 37 -23.91 -10.72 -0.09
N GLY A 38 -24.74 -11.71 -0.32
CA GLY A 38 -24.64 -12.56 -1.50
C GLY A 38 -24.92 -11.85 -2.83
N VAL A 39 -25.67 -10.73 -2.83
CA VAL A 39 -26.14 -10.09 -4.08
C VAL A 39 -25.00 -9.49 -4.92
N PRO A 40 -24.05 -8.73 -4.36
CA PRO A 40 -22.89 -8.24 -5.13
C PRO A 40 -21.99 -9.36 -5.66
N VAL A 41 -21.89 -10.49 -4.96
CA VAL A 41 -21.14 -11.67 -5.42
C VAL A 41 -21.87 -12.32 -6.60
N ALA A 42 -23.16 -12.60 -6.42
CA ALA A 42 -24.03 -13.22 -7.40
C ALA A 42 -24.18 -12.40 -8.67
N TYR A 43 -24.14 -11.07 -8.57
CA TYR A 43 -24.16 -10.17 -9.72
C TYR A 43 -23.01 -10.44 -10.69
N GLU A 44 -21.79 -10.53 -10.20
CA GLU A 44 -20.61 -10.76 -11.05
C GLU A 44 -20.66 -12.18 -11.65
N ILE A 45 -21.14 -13.18 -10.90
CA ILE A 45 -21.37 -14.54 -11.40
C ILE A 45 -22.41 -14.53 -12.53
N ALA A 46 -23.60 -13.95 -12.30
CA ALA A 46 -24.68 -13.92 -13.27
C ALA A 46 -24.32 -13.20 -14.57
N MET A 47 -23.61 -12.07 -14.47
CA MET A 47 -23.14 -11.33 -15.66
C MET A 47 -22.07 -12.11 -16.44
N SER A 48 -21.22 -12.87 -15.75
CA SER A 48 -20.23 -13.72 -16.41
C SER A 48 -20.88 -14.92 -17.11
N LEU A 49 -21.86 -15.56 -16.48
CA LEU A 49 -22.50 -16.78 -17.02
C LEU A 49 -23.61 -16.50 -18.06
N ASP A 50 -23.93 -15.23 -18.30
CA ASP A 50 -25.13 -14.77 -19.04
C ASP A 50 -26.44 -15.38 -18.49
N ALA A 51 -26.54 -15.46 -17.17
CA ALA A 51 -27.67 -16.08 -16.46
C ALA A 51 -28.57 -15.03 -15.77
N PRO A 52 -29.89 -15.28 -15.64
CA PRO A 52 -30.76 -14.44 -14.81
C PRO A 52 -30.31 -14.43 -13.34
N LEU A 53 -30.28 -13.23 -12.75
CA LEU A 53 -30.05 -13.00 -11.32
C LEU A 53 -31.36 -12.65 -10.62
N ASP A 54 -31.64 -13.30 -9.49
CA ASP A 54 -32.63 -12.81 -8.53
C ASP A 54 -32.21 -13.07 -7.07
N VAL A 55 -32.94 -12.50 -6.12
CA VAL A 55 -32.79 -12.80 -4.69
C VAL A 55 -33.58 -14.03 -4.28
N PHE A 56 -33.01 -14.84 -3.39
CA PHE A 56 -33.72 -15.91 -2.70
C PHE A 56 -33.81 -15.59 -1.21
N LEU A 57 -34.98 -15.09 -0.82
CA LEU A 57 -35.26 -14.76 0.57
C LEU A 57 -35.64 -16.02 1.33
N VAL A 58 -34.90 -16.34 2.37
CA VAL A 58 -35.18 -17.45 3.29
C VAL A 58 -35.09 -16.96 4.73
N ARG A 59 -35.96 -17.49 5.60
CA ARG A 59 -35.88 -17.32 7.05
C ARG A 59 -36.00 -18.67 7.74
N LYS A 60 -35.18 -18.88 8.78
CA LYS A 60 -35.24 -20.08 9.62
C LYS A 60 -36.48 -20.01 10.51
N LEU A 61 -37.17 -21.13 10.68
CA LEU A 61 -38.18 -21.31 11.72
C LEU A 61 -37.47 -21.93 12.93
N GLY A 62 -37.10 -21.11 13.90
CA GLY A 62 -36.46 -21.57 15.13
C GLY A 62 -37.45 -22.27 16.07
N VAL A 63 -36.98 -23.27 16.81
CA VAL A 63 -37.74 -23.90 17.90
C VAL A 63 -37.98 -22.83 18.99
N PRO A 64 -39.22 -22.65 19.49
CA PRO A 64 -39.48 -21.67 20.55
C PRO A 64 -38.63 -21.92 21.79
N GLY A 65 -37.91 -20.89 22.27
CA GLY A 65 -36.99 -20.99 23.40
C GLY A 65 -35.62 -21.60 23.07
N ARG A 66 -35.38 -21.97 21.80
CA ARG A 66 -34.10 -22.39 21.23
C ARG A 66 -33.99 -21.88 19.80
N GLU A 67 -34.00 -20.56 19.63
CA GLU A 67 -34.15 -19.90 18.34
C GLU A 67 -33.06 -20.25 17.32
N GLU A 68 -31.88 -20.67 17.79
CA GLU A 68 -30.77 -21.13 16.93
C GLU A 68 -30.98 -22.54 16.35
N LEU A 69 -31.82 -23.37 16.97
CA LEU A 69 -32.18 -24.69 16.45
C LEU A 69 -33.35 -24.56 15.47
N ALA A 70 -33.10 -24.79 14.18
CA ALA A 70 -34.11 -24.63 13.14
C ALA A 70 -34.99 -25.88 13.00
N MET A 71 -36.29 -25.77 13.30
CA MET A 71 -37.31 -26.80 13.03
C MET A 71 -37.87 -26.72 11.60
N GLY A 72 -37.46 -25.73 10.82
CA GLY A 72 -37.86 -25.57 9.43
C GLY A 72 -37.33 -24.27 8.83
N ALA A 73 -37.80 -23.94 7.63
CA ALA A 73 -37.51 -22.70 6.93
C ALA A 73 -38.73 -22.22 6.14
N ILE A 74 -38.82 -20.92 5.91
CA ILE A 74 -39.78 -20.29 5.01
C ILE A 74 -39.03 -19.49 3.94
N ALA A 75 -39.45 -19.62 2.68
CA ALA A 75 -38.88 -18.90 1.56
C ALA A 75 -39.92 -18.07 0.78
N GLY A 76 -39.42 -17.15 -0.06
CA GLY A 76 -40.22 -16.36 -0.99
C GLY A 76 -41.11 -17.24 -1.89
N GLY A 77 -42.31 -16.77 -2.21
CA GLY A 77 -43.33 -17.57 -2.89
C GLY A 77 -44.19 -18.45 -1.99
N GLY A 78 -44.02 -18.37 -0.66
CA GLY A 78 -44.89 -19.03 0.33
C GLY A 78 -44.50 -20.48 0.67
N ALA A 79 -43.35 -20.96 0.19
CA ALA A 79 -42.83 -22.28 0.50
C ALA A 79 -42.41 -22.35 1.97
N VAL A 80 -43.05 -23.24 2.74
CA VAL A 80 -42.67 -23.58 4.11
C VAL A 80 -42.18 -25.02 4.11
N VAL A 81 -40.96 -25.24 4.57
CA VAL A 81 -40.36 -26.57 4.63
C VAL A 81 -40.03 -26.93 6.07
N VAL A 82 -40.50 -28.10 6.48
CA VAL A 82 -40.37 -28.63 7.83
C VAL A 82 -39.14 -29.52 7.93
N ASN A 83 -38.43 -29.47 9.04
CA ASN A 83 -37.45 -30.48 9.41
C ASN A 83 -38.18 -31.53 10.27
N GLU A 84 -38.61 -32.62 9.65
CA GLU A 84 -39.42 -33.66 10.30
C GLU A 84 -38.65 -34.39 11.41
N ASP A 85 -37.32 -34.52 11.30
CA ASP A 85 -36.50 -35.15 12.33
C ASP A 85 -36.50 -34.34 13.63
N ILE A 86 -36.36 -33.01 13.52
CA ILE A 86 -36.39 -32.11 14.69
C ILE A 86 -37.81 -31.95 15.22
N ALA A 87 -38.78 -31.77 14.32
CA ALA A 87 -40.19 -31.61 14.71
C ALA A 87 -40.71 -32.86 15.44
N GLY A 88 -40.39 -34.04 14.94
CA GLY A 88 -40.74 -35.32 15.56
C GLY A 88 -39.97 -35.60 16.86
N ALA A 89 -38.65 -35.34 16.90
CA ALA A 89 -37.85 -35.60 18.09
C ALA A 89 -38.21 -34.69 19.29
N LEU A 90 -38.71 -33.49 19.04
CA LEU A 90 -39.11 -32.52 20.07
C LEU A 90 -40.63 -32.42 20.25
N ASP A 91 -41.40 -33.29 19.59
CA ASP A 91 -42.87 -33.35 19.61
C ASP A 91 -43.52 -31.95 19.42
N ILE A 92 -43.01 -31.21 18.43
CA ILE A 92 -43.41 -29.81 18.21
C ILE A 92 -44.81 -29.78 17.59
N PRO A 93 -45.81 -29.16 18.24
CA PRO A 93 -47.15 -29.10 17.67
C PRO A 93 -47.18 -28.31 16.35
N ALA A 94 -47.93 -28.81 15.36
CA ALA A 94 -48.10 -28.16 14.06
C ALA A 94 -48.57 -26.68 14.17
N GLU A 95 -49.37 -26.35 15.20
CA GLU A 95 -49.82 -24.98 15.43
C GLU A 95 -48.68 -24.04 15.85
N THR A 96 -47.72 -24.55 16.63
CA THR A 96 -46.50 -23.82 17.01
C THR A 96 -45.65 -23.50 15.79
N MET A 97 -45.54 -24.45 14.86
CA MET A 97 -44.81 -24.27 13.60
C MET A 97 -45.51 -23.25 12.68
N ARG A 98 -46.85 -23.33 12.57
CA ARG A 98 -47.63 -22.34 11.83
C ARG A 98 -47.52 -20.94 12.41
N ALA A 99 -47.51 -20.81 13.74
CA ALA A 99 -47.34 -19.53 14.41
C ALA A 99 -45.95 -18.94 14.14
N ALA A 100 -44.90 -19.76 14.19
CA ALA A 100 -43.54 -19.33 13.81
C ALA A 100 -43.46 -18.93 12.33
N ALA A 101 -44.02 -19.75 11.43
CA ALA A 101 -44.06 -19.46 10.00
C ALA A 101 -44.81 -18.16 9.67
N ARG A 102 -45.98 -17.90 10.29
CA ARG A 102 -46.73 -16.66 10.09
C ARG A 102 -45.93 -15.42 10.49
N ARG A 103 -45.22 -15.47 11.62
CA ARG A 103 -44.38 -14.37 12.09
C ARG A 103 -43.24 -14.07 11.11
N GLU A 104 -42.53 -15.10 10.67
CA GLU A 104 -41.41 -14.93 9.72
C GLU A 104 -41.90 -14.54 8.31
N ALA A 105 -43.10 -14.98 7.90
CA ALA A 105 -43.69 -14.66 6.59
C ALA A 105 -43.93 -13.16 6.37
N HIS A 106 -44.36 -12.43 7.40
CA HIS A 106 -44.63 -10.99 7.29
C HIS A 106 -43.36 -10.20 6.92
N GLU A 107 -42.24 -10.51 7.57
CA GLU A 107 -40.97 -9.84 7.30
C GLU A 107 -40.38 -10.28 5.95
N LEU A 108 -40.57 -11.56 5.58
CA LEU A 108 -40.15 -12.08 4.29
C LEU A 108 -40.87 -11.35 3.14
N LEU A 109 -42.19 -11.22 3.21
CA LEU A 109 -43.00 -10.51 2.21
C LEU A 109 -42.62 -9.02 2.10
N ARG A 110 -42.24 -8.39 3.22
CA ARG A 110 -41.78 -7.01 3.23
C ARG A 110 -40.48 -6.85 2.44
N HIS A 111 -39.47 -7.69 2.70
CA HIS A 111 -38.21 -7.66 1.95
C HIS A 111 -38.39 -8.06 0.48
N GLU A 112 -39.29 -9.00 0.20
CA GLU A 112 -39.58 -9.42 -1.17
C GLU A 112 -40.13 -8.26 -2.01
N ARG A 113 -41.07 -7.48 -1.45
CA ARG A 113 -41.60 -6.27 -2.11
C ARG A 113 -40.51 -5.22 -2.35
N ILE A 114 -39.60 -5.03 -1.40
CA ILE A 114 -38.51 -4.04 -1.49
C ILE A 114 -37.52 -4.42 -2.59
N TYR A 115 -37.06 -5.68 -2.65
CA TYR A 115 -36.02 -6.09 -3.61
C TYR A 115 -36.56 -6.39 -5.00
N ARG A 116 -37.77 -6.95 -5.13
CA ARG A 116 -38.34 -7.30 -6.44
C ARG A 116 -38.99 -6.12 -7.14
N GLU A 117 -39.47 -5.12 -6.41
CA GLU A 117 -40.11 -3.92 -6.98
C GLU A 117 -41.27 -4.25 -7.95
N GLY A 118 -42.04 -5.29 -7.65
CA GLY A 118 -43.14 -5.76 -8.50
C GLY A 118 -42.73 -6.77 -9.59
N ARG A 119 -41.44 -7.12 -9.72
CA ARG A 119 -41.00 -8.24 -10.57
C ARG A 119 -41.51 -9.57 -10.02
N GLN A 120 -41.91 -10.48 -10.92
CA GLN A 120 -42.29 -11.84 -10.54
C GLN A 120 -41.06 -12.68 -10.17
N PRO A 121 -41.19 -13.63 -9.23
CA PRO A 121 -40.17 -14.64 -8.96
C PRO A 121 -39.78 -15.40 -10.25
N PRO A 122 -38.50 -15.82 -10.39
CA PRO A 122 -38.09 -16.69 -11.50
C PRO A 122 -38.72 -18.08 -11.37
N GLU A 123 -38.98 -18.72 -12.52
CA GLU A 123 -39.34 -20.13 -12.58
C GLU A 123 -38.10 -21.00 -12.31
N LEU A 124 -38.18 -21.87 -11.31
CA LEU A 124 -37.06 -22.70 -10.84
C LEU A 124 -37.20 -24.19 -11.21
N THR A 125 -38.40 -24.65 -11.56
CA THR A 125 -38.66 -26.05 -11.88
C THR A 125 -37.85 -26.50 -13.08
N GLY A 126 -37.10 -27.60 -12.91
CA GLY A 126 -36.23 -28.15 -13.95
C GLY A 126 -35.04 -27.25 -14.33
N LYS A 127 -34.71 -26.21 -13.55
CA LYS A 127 -33.55 -25.33 -13.78
C LYS A 127 -32.33 -25.77 -12.96
N THR A 128 -31.14 -25.40 -13.42
CA THR A 128 -29.92 -25.47 -12.59
C THR A 128 -29.80 -24.17 -11.81
N VAL A 129 -29.87 -24.27 -10.48
CA VAL A 129 -29.84 -23.11 -9.59
C VAL A 129 -28.45 -22.95 -8.99
N VAL A 130 -27.78 -21.84 -9.28
CA VAL A 130 -26.53 -21.44 -8.61
C VAL A 130 -26.88 -20.54 -7.43
N LEU A 131 -26.82 -21.08 -6.22
CA LEU A 131 -27.14 -20.39 -4.97
C LEU A 131 -25.88 -19.77 -4.36
N VAL A 132 -25.90 -18.45 -4.15
CA VAL A 132 -24.72 -17.64 -3.82
C VAL A 132 -24.89 -16.89 -2.50
N ASP A 133 -23.84 -16.88 -1.68
CA ASP A 133 -23.71 -16.01 -0.50
C ASP A 133 -22.30 -15.40 -0.45
N ASP A 134 -22.06 -14.40 0.40
CA ASP A 134 -20.71 -13.80 0.56
C ASP A 134 -19.75 -14.64 1.39
N GLY A 135 -20.23 -15.67 2.06
CA GLY A 135 -19.41 -16.72 2.65
C GLY A 135 -20.18 -17.47 3.71
N LEU A 136 -19.61 -18.58 4.19
CA LEU A 136 -20.27 -19.44 5.16
C LEU A 136 -19.44 -19.51 6.43
N ALA A 137 -20.03 -19.13 7.56
CA ALA A 137 -19.45 -19.43 8.87
C ALA A 137 -19.92 -20.81 9.35
N THR A 138 -21.24 -20.98 9.52
CA THR A 138 -21.85 -22.24 9.98
C THR A 138 -22.68 -22.92 8.89
N GLY A 139 -22.99 -22.22 7.80
CA GLY A 139 -23.86 -22.72 6.73
C GLY A 139 -25.35 -22.75 7.05
N ALA A 140 -25.81 -22.28 8.22
CA ALA A 140 -27.21 -22.45 8.64
C ALA A 140 -28.24 -21.80 7.70
N SER A 141 -28.00 -20.56 7.24
CA SER A 141 -28.88 -19.88 6.27
C SER A 141 -28.86 -20.57 4.91
N MET A 142 -27.69 -21.03 4.48
CA MET A 142 -27.51 -21.78 3.22
C MET A 142 -28.28 -23.11 3.25
N ARG A 143 -28.20 -23.88 4.34
CA ARG A 143 -28.97 -25.12 4.51
C ARG A 143 -30.48 -24.87 4.47
N ALA A 144 -30.95 -23.82 5.13
CA ALA A 144 -32.36 -23.42 5.07
C ALA A 144 -32.78 -23.08 3.64
N ALA A 145 -31.93 -22.39 2.87
CA ALA A 145 -32.18 -22.06 1.49
C ALA A 145 -32.23 -23.30 0.59
N ILE A 146 -31.27 -24.23 0.73
CA ILE A 146 -31.25 -25.50 -0.01
C ILE A 146 -32.51 -26.31 0.27
N HIS A 147 -32.90 -26.43 1.54
CA HIS A 147 -34.11 -27.15 1.93
C HIS A 147 -35.36 -26.54 1.31
N ALA A 148 -35.45 -25.21 1.28
CA ALA A 148 -36.54 -24.51 0.61
C ALA A 148 -36.53 -24.70 -0.92
N LEU A 149 -35.36 -24.63 -1.56
CA LEU A 149 -35.21 -24.79 -3.01
C LEU A 149 -35.63 -26.16 -3.50
N ARG A 150 -35.40 -27.23 -2.73
CA ARG A 150 -35.85 -28.59 -3.10
C ARG A 150 -37.36 -28.68 -3.34
N GLY A 151 -38.16 -27.89 -2.63
CA GLY A 151 -39.61 -27.82 -2.83
C GLY A 151 -40.05 -27.18 -4.16
N PHE A 152 -39.13 -26.53 -4.89
CA PHE A 152 -39.38 -25.96 -6.23
C PHE A 152 -38.98 -26.90 -7.37
N GLU A 153 -38.48 -28.11 -7.04
CA GLU A 153 -38.07 -29.15 -7.99
C GLU A 153 -37.07 -28.66 -9.08
N PRO A 154 -35.92 -28.03 -8.69
CA PRO A 154 -34.86 -27.70 -9.64
C PRO A 154 -34.21 -28.97 -10.20
N ALA A 155 -33.62 -28.89 -11.40
CA ALA A 155 -32.87 -29.99 -11.99
C ALA A 155 -31.53 -30.23 -11.26
N ALA A 156 -30.90 -29.17 -10.75
CA ALA A 156 -29.69 -29.24 -9.93
C ALA A 156 -29.56 -28.00 -9.04
N ILE A 157 -28.93 -28.14 -7.89
CA ILE A 157 -28.55 -27.07 -6.97
C ILE A 157 -27.02 -27.04 -6.87
N VAL A 158 -26.43 -25.89 -7.18
CA VAL A 158 -25.00 -25.61 -7.06
C VAL A 158 -24.81 -24.53 -6.03
N VAL A 159 -24.03 -24.77 -4.97
CA VAL A 159 -23.69 -23.73 -3.99
C VAL A 159 -22.38 -23.08 -4.40
N ALA A 160 -22.35 -21.76 -4.51
CA ALA A 160 -21.14 -21.02 -4.83
C ALA A 160 -20.85 -19.97 -3.76
N VAL A 161 -19.74 -20.15 -3.02
CA VAL A 161 -19.39 -19.28 -1.89
C VAL A 161 -17.91 -18.89 -1.90
N PRO A 162 -17.56 -17.63 -1.60
CA PRO A 162 -16.17 -17.20 -1.67
C PRO A 162 -15.27 -17.87 -0.65
N ALA A 163 -15.73 -17.94 0.60
CA ALA A 163 -14.97 -18.53 1.71
C ALA A 163 -15.88 -19.30 2.68
N ALA A 164 -15.39 -20.44 3.14
CA ALA A 164 -16.04 -21.27 4.16
C ALA A 164 -15.01 -22.16 4.89
N PRO A 165 -15.27 -22.63 6.11
CA PRO A 165 -14.48 -23.71 6.70
C PRO A 165 -14.74 -25.03 5.95
N GLU A 166 -13.71 -25.86 5.83
CA GLU A 166 -13.76 -27.14 5.11
C GLU A 166 -14.89 -28.05 5.62
N SER A 167 -15.06 -28.14 6.95
CA SER A 167 -16.15 -28.92 7.56
C SER A 167 -17.56 -28.50 7.15
N THR A 168 -17.79 -27.20 6.90
CA THR A 168 -19.10 -26.75 6.41
C THR A 168 -19.32 -27.10 4.95
N LEU A 169 -18.26 -27.18 4.14
CA LEU A 169 -18.37 -27.60 2.74
C LEU A 169 -18.68 -29.10 2.66
N GLU A 170 -17.97 -29.93 3.42
CA GLU A 170 -18.22 -31.38 3.52
C GLU A 170 -19.69 -31.68 3.87
N ASP A 171 -20.25 -30.98 4.87
CA ASP A 171 -21.67 -31.11 5.24
C ASP A 171 -22.62 -30.72 4.08
N LEU A 172 -22.27 -29.71 3.29
CA LEU A 172 -23.10 -29.22 2.19
C LEU A 172 -23.02 -30.11 0.96
N GLU A 173 -21.89 -30.77 0.69
CA GLU A 173 -21.73 -31.70 -0.44
C GLU A 173 -22.73 -32.86 -0.38
N PHE A 174 -23.20 -33.26 0.80
CA PHE A 174 -24.26 -34.27 0.94
C PHE A 174 -25.68 -33.74 0.61
N LEU A 175 -25.85 -32.42 0.48
CA LEU A 175 -27.15 -31.77 0.33
C LEU A 175 -27.41 -31.20 -1.07
N VAL A 176 -26.37 -31.04 -1.89
CA VAL A 176 -26.47 -30.39 -3.22
C VAL A 176 -25.67 -31.16 -4.27
N ASP A 177 -25.87 -30.82 -5.54
CA ASP A 177 -25.19 -31.52 -6.66
C ASP A 177 -23.73 -31.09 -6.80
N GLU A 178 -23.41 -29.85 -6.44
CA GLU A 178 -22.04 -29.32 -6.47
C GLU A 178 -21.85 -28.19 -5.45
N VAL A 179 -20.67 -28.15 -4.82
CA VAL A 179 -20.22 -27.05 -3.97
C VAL A 179 -18.95 -26.44 -4.55
N VAL A 180 -19.03 -25.16 -4.93
CA VAL A 180 -17.91 -24.37 -5.44
C VAL A 180 -17.49 -23.36 -4.39
N CYS A 181 -16.31 -23.59 -3.81
CA CYS A 181 -15.72 -22.67 -2.85
C CYS A 181 -14.38 -22.12 -3.38
N ALA A 182 -14.21 -20.80 -3.36
CA ALA A 182 -12.97 -20.19 -3.85
C ALA A 182 -11.81 -20.30 -2.85
N THR A 183 -12.06 -20.39 -1.54
CA THR A 183 -11.01 -20.59 -0.54
C THR A 183 -11.52 -21.19 0.78
N THR A 184 -10.67 -21.99 1.44
CA THR A 184 -10.94 -22.61 2.75
C THR A 184 -9.90 -22.19 3.80
N PRO A 185 -10.05 -21.01 4.42
CA PRO A 185 -9.11 -20.53 5.44
C PRO A 185 -9.00 -21.46 6.63
N SER A 186 -7.77 -21.69 7.11
CA SER A 186 -7.50 -22.44 8.35
C SER A 186 -6.48 -21.67 9.22
N PRO A 187 -6.83 -21.28 10.47
CA PRO A 187 -8.14 -21.42 11.09
C PRO A 187 -9.19 -20.49 10.44
N PHE A 188 -10.44 -20.97 10.33
CA PHE A 188 -11.55 -20.13 9.89
C PHE A 188 -12.10 -19.32 11.08
N LEU A 189 -11.99 -17.99 11.01
CA LEU A 189 -12.43 -17.11 12.10
C LEU A 189 -13.80 -16.49 11.84
N SER A 190 -14.01 -15.90 10.65
CA SER A 190 -15.29 -15.31 10.23
C SER A 190 -15.28 -15.03 8.74
N VAL A 191 -16.46 -14.91 8.13
CA VAL A 191 -16.59 -14.55 6.70
C VAL A 191 -15.91 -13.21 6.41
N GLY A 192 -16.09 -12.20 7.26
CA GLY A 192 -15.51 -10.87 7.06
C GLY A 192 -13.98 -10.86 7.03
N ARG A 193 -13.30 -11.85 7.62
CA ARG A 193 -11.83 -11.98 7.55
C ARG A 193 -11.32 -12.47 6.20
N SER A 194 -12.21 -12.98 5.35
CA SER A 194 -11.91 -13.32 3.96
C SER A 194 -12.04 -12.12 3.02
N TYR A 195 -12.43 -10.95 3.54
CA TYR A 195 -12.59 -9.71 2.77
C TYR A 195 -11.75 -8.57 3.33
N TRP A 196 -11.24 -7.73 2.43
CA TRP A 196 -10.63 -6.45 2.77
C TRP A 196 -11.69 -5.41 3.14
N ASP A 197 -12.65 -5.23 2.24
CA ASP A 197 -13.84 -4.42 2.46
C ASP A 197 -15.05 -5.32 2.63
N PHE A 198 -15.48 -5.46 3.88
CA PHE A 198 -16.71 -6.17 4.26
C PHE A 198 -17.82 -5.20 4.71
N THR A 199 -17.80 -3.96 4.22
CA THR A 199 -18.85 -2.97 4.49
C THR A 199 -20.22 -3.58 4.21
N GLN A 200 -21.17 -3.41 5.12
CA GLN A 200 -22.46 -4.08 5.01
C GLN A 200 -23.20 -3.60 3.76
N ALA A 201 -23.56 -4.54 2.87
CA ALA A 201 -24.36 -4.24 1.69
C ALA A 201 -25.71 -3.64 2.10
N THR A 202 -26.09 -2.54 1.45
CA THR A 202 -27.32 -1.79 1.74
C THR A 202 -28.49 -2.31 0.90
N ASP A 203 -29.73 -2.06 1.34
CA ASP A 203 -30.91 -2.41 0.56
C ASP A 203 -30.95 -1.67 -0.80
N GLU A 204 -30.37 -0.46 -0.85
CA GLU A 204 -30.23 0.33 -2.07
C GLU A 204 -29.25 -0.31 -3.06
N GLU A 205 -28.08 -0.74 -2.58
CA GLU A 205 -27.10 -1.46 -3.41
C GLU A 205 -27.69 -2.74 -4.00
N VAL A 206 -28.42 -3.51 -3.19
CA VAL A 206 -29.11 -4.73 -3.64
C VAL A 206 -30.10 -4.41 -4.78
N ARG A 207 -30.92 -3.37 -4.62
CA ARG A 207 -31.90 -2.96 -5.63
C ARG A 207 -31.24 -2.50 -6.93
N ASP A 208 -30.17 -1.71 -6.83
CA ASP A 208 -29.46 -1.20 -8.00
C ASP A 208 -28.78 -2.31 -8.80
N LEU A 209 -28.16 -3.29 -8.13
CA LEU A 209 -27.56 -4.45 -8.78
C LEU A 209 -28.61 -5.33 -9.47
N LEU A 210 -29.76 -5.56 -8.83
CA LEU A 210 -30.85 -6.32 -9.44
C LEU A 210 -31.46 -5.60 -10.65
N ARG A 211 -31.56 -4.27 -10.62
CA ARG A 211 -31.99 -3.45 -11.78
C ARG A 211 -30.96 -3.46 -12.90
N ALA A 212 -29.67 -3.38 -12.57
CA ALA A 212 -28.60 -3.44 -13.55
C ALA A 212 -28.63 -4.79 -14.28
N ALA A 213 -28.74 -5.91 -13.55
CA ALA A 213 -28.78 -7.24 -14.14
C ALA A 213 -29.97 -7.46 -15.09
N SER A 214 -31.14 -6.86 -14.79
CA SER A 214 -32.31 -6.95 -15.68
C SER A 214 -32.20 -6.08 -16.94
N ARG A 215 -31.51 -4.94 -16.85
CA ARG A 215 -31.25 -4.03 -17.99
C ARG A 215 -30.22 -4.59 -18.97
N THR A 216 -29.14 -5.21 -18.47
CA THR A 216 -28.09 -5.81 -19.31
C THR A 216 -28.65 -6.87 -20.26
N ARG A 217 -29.75 -7.54 -19.88
CA ARG A 217 -30.46 -8.53 -20.71
C ARG A 217 -31.48 -7.95 -21.70
N THR A 218 -31.88 -6.69 -21.56
CA THR A 218 -32.94 -6.07 -22.40
C THR A 218 -32.40 -5.06 -23.42
N GLY A 219 -31.08 -4.81 -23.43
CA GLY A 219 -30.42 -3.98 -24.44
C GLY A 219 -29.89 -4.80 -25.63
N PRO A 220 -29.89 -4.25 -26.86
CA PRO A 220 -29.12 -4.84 -27.95
C PRO A 220 -27.63 -4.84 -27.56
N HIS A 221 -26.99 -5.99 -27.74
CA HIS A 221 -25.55 -6.20 -27.56
C HIS A 221 -24.74 -5.09 -28.25
N GLY A 222 -24.20 -4.11 -27.51
CA GLY A 222 -23.40 -3.06 -28.15
C GLY A 222 -23.19 -1.74 -27.40
N THR A 223 -22.57 -1.77 -26.22
CA THR A 223 -21.57 -0.76 -25.83
C THR A 223 -20.57 -1.44 -24.90
N ARG A 224 -19.43 -1.85 -25.46
CA ARG A 224 -18.32 -2.45 -24.71
C ARG A 224 -17.78 -1.39 -23.76
N ALA A 225 -17.91 -1.59 -22.45
CA ALA A 225 -17.27 -0.72 -21.47
C ALA A 225 -15.77 -0.63 -21.80
N MET A 226 -15.22 0.58 -21.81
CA MET A 226 -13.81 0.82 -22.06
C MET A 226 -12.97 0.05 -21.04
N SER A 227 -11.97 -0.72 -21.49
CA SER A 227 -11.08 -1.45 -20.58
C SER A 227 -10.23 -0.48 -19.76
N ASP A 228 -9.73 -0.93 -18.60
CA ASP A 228 -8.86 -0.10 -17.76
C ASP A 228 -7.62 0.39 -18.53
N VAL A 229 -7.03 -0.49 -19.35
CA VAL A 229 -5.91 -0.18 -20.25
C VAL A 229 -6.27 0.92 -21.25
N ALA A 230 -7.45 0.84 -21.87
CA ALA A 230 -7.90 1.84 -22.83
C ALA A 230 -8.18 3.19 -22.16
N ALA A 231 -8.73 3.19 -20.93
CA ALA A 231 -8.94 4.40 -20.14
C ALA A 231 -7.62 5.08 -19.78
N VAL A 232 -6.62 4.33 -19.33
CA VAL A 232 -5.29 4.88 -19.03
C VAL A 232 -4.59 5.37 -20.30
N ARG A 233 -4.61 4.59 -21.38
CA ARG A 233 -4.00 4.98 -22.67
C ARG A 233 -4.55 6.29 -23.22
N ALA A 234 -5.85 6.54 -23.05
CA ALA A 234 -6.50 7.74 -23.57
C ALA A 234 -6.06 9.03 -22.86
N GLU A 235 -5.60 8.95 -21.61
CA GLU A 235 -5.27 10.12 -20.78
C GLU A 235 -3.79 10.14 -20.32
N ALA A 236 -2.98 9.17 -20.76
CA ALA A 236 -1.55 9.14 -20.52
C ALA A 236 -0.82 10.23 -21.33
N LEU A 237 0.06 10.97 -20.65
CA LEU A 237 0.93 11.99 -21.23
C LEU A 237 2.31 11.39 -21.49
N SER A 238 2.90 11.67 -22.65
CA SER A 238 4.26 11.22 -22.96
C SER A 238 5.29 11.86 -22.01
N THR A 239 6.32 11.11 -21.66
CA THR A 239 7.51 11.59 -20.96
C THR A 239 8.76 11.38 -21.81
N GLU A 240 9.85 12.09 -21.47
CA GLU A 240 11.17 11.85 -22.04
C GLU A 240 12.13 11.46 -20.91
N ASP A 241 12.59 10.21 -20.93
CA ASP A 241 13.40 9.58 -19.87
C ASP A 241 12.81 9.75 -18.46
N GLY A 242 11.51 9.48 -18.35
CA GLY A 242 10.72 9.59 -17.12
C GLY A 242 10.39 11.03 -16.71
N VAL A 243 10.75 12.04 -17.51
CA VAL A 243 10.48 13.45 -17.20
C VAL A 243 9.28 13.94 -18.02
N PRO A 244 8.18 14.39 -17.38
CA PRO A 244 7.10 15.04 -18.11
C PRO A 244 7.53 16.42 -18.61
N GLY A 245 6.90 16.90 -19.68
CA GLY A 245 7.11 18.27 -20.15
C GLY A 245 6.78 19.31 -19.08
N ASP A 246 7.44 20.47 -19.14
CA ASP A 246 7.36 21.52 -18.12
C ASP A 246 5.91 21.93 -17.80
N ASP A 247 5.04 22.07 -18.81
CA ASP A 247 3.63 22.40 -18.62
C ASP A 247 2.90 21.36 -17.76
N ALA A 248 3.14 20.07 -18.02
CA ALA A 248 2.54 18.97 -17.26
C ALA A 248 3.12 18.90 -15.84
N LEU A 249 4.45 19.05 -15.68
CA LEU A 249 5.11 19.08 -14.37
C LEU A 249 4.62 20.25 -13.52
N PHE A 250 4.55 21.45 -14.07
CA PHE A 250 4.17 22.65 -13.33
C PHE A 250 2.67 22.69 -13.03
N THR A 251 1.83 22.10 -13.90
CA THR A 251 0.40 21.89 -13.61
C THR A 251 0.21 20.90 -12.46
N LEU A 252 0.93 19.77 -12.49
CA LEU A 252 0.88 18.77 -11.43
C LEU A 252 1.32 19.34 -10.07
N VAL A 253 2.42 20.09 -10.06
CA VAL A 253 2.94 20.72 -8.85
C VAL A 253 2.05 21.88 -8.39
N GLY A 254 1.55 22.71 -9.32
CA GLY A 254 0.75 23.88 -9.00
C GLY A 254 1.47 24.83 -8.02
N ASP A 255 0.80 25.12 -6.90
CA ASP A 255 1.31 25.93 -5.79
C ASP A 255 1.83 25.10 -4.61
N ALA A 256 2.03 23.79 -4.80
CA ALA A 256 2.52 22.92 -3.75
C ALA A 256 3.87 23.41 -3.19
N ARG A 257 3.99 23.34 -1.87
CA ARG A 257 5.22 23.62 -1.14
C ARG A 257 6.05 22.38 -0.90
N VAL A 258 5.42 21.20 -0.87
CA VAL A 258 6.11 19.94 -0.68
C VAL A 258 5.76 19.02 -1.83
N VAL A 259 6.77 18.56 -2.57
CA VAL A 259 6.59 17.60 -3.66
C VAL A 259 7.41 16.37 -3.34
N LEU A 260 6.74 15.28 -2.98
CA LEU A 260 7.38 13.99 -2.73
C LEU A 260 7.43 13.21 -4.04
N ILE A 261 8.64 12.84 -4.45
CA ILE A 261 8.90 12.06 -5.65
C ILE A 261 9.45 10.71 -5.24
N GLY A 262 8.63 9.69 -5.48
CA GLY A 262 8.86 8.29 -5.19
C GLY A 262 9.87 7.63 -6.11
N GLU A 263 10.13 6.36 -5.84
CA GLU A 263 10.75 5.41 -6.77
C GLU A 263 10.23 4.01 -6.44
N ALA A 264 9.98 3.17 -7.45
CA ALA A 264 9.57 1.77 -7.23
C ALA A 264 10.74 0.86 -6.83
N SER A 265 11.97 1.36 -6.98
CA SER A 265 13.15 0.69 -6.48
C SER A 265 14.32 1.64 -6.19
N HIS A 266 15.11 1.34 -5.16
CA HIS A 266 16.28 2.16 -4.82
C HIS A 266 17.45 2.08 -5.80
N GLY A 267 17.44 1.11 -6.72
CA GLY A 267 18.59 0.76 -7.56
C GLY A 267 18.43 1.01 -9.05
N THR A 268 17.49 1.85 -9.47
CA THR A 268 17.16 2.06 -10.89
C THR A 268 17.61 3.42 -11.38
N HIS A 269 18.40 3.44 -12.45
CA HIS A 269 18.99 4.64 -13.04
C HIS A 269 17.93 5.68 -13.45
N GLU A 270 16.91 5.27 -14.20
CA GLU A 270 15.91 6.18 -14.76
C GLU A 270 15.11 6.89 -13.66
N PHE A 271 14.87 6.25 -12.51
CA PHE A 271 14.18 6.87 -11.37
C PHE A 271 15.02 7.98 -10.73
N TYR A 272 16.34 7.77 -10.57
CA TYR A 272 17.24 8.83 -10.09
C TYR A 272 17.34 9.95 -11.12
N ALA A 273 17.52 9.62 -12.40
CA ALA A 273 17.70 10.61 -13.47
C ALA A 273 16.46 11.50 -13.62
N ALA A 274 15.26 10.90 -13.63
CA ALA A 274 14.00 11.63 -13.70
C ALA A 274 13.77 12.52 -12.47
N ARG A 275 14.00 11.99 -11.25
CA ARG A 275 13.94 12.78 -10.00
C ARG A 275 14.89 13.97 -10.04
N ALA A 276 16.14 13.76 -10.45
CA ALA A 276 17.13 14.80 -10.58
C ALA A 276 16.67 15.88 -11.58
N ARG A 277 16.29 15.50 -12.80
CA ARG A 277 15.86 16.45 -13.84
C ARG A 277 14.61 17.24 -13.46
N MET A 278 13.57 16.58 -12.93
CA MET A 278 12.38 17.29 -12.44
C MET A 278 12.75 18.26 -11.33
N THR A 279 13.59 17.85 -10.39
CA THR A 279 14.03 18.71 -9.27
C THR A 279 14.82 19.92 -9.75
N ARG A 280 15.68 19.78 -10.78
CA ARG A 280 16.37 20.92 -11.42
C ARG A 280 15.38 21.96 -11.92
N ARG A 281 14.37 21.53 -12.70
CA ARG A 281 13.32 22.43 -13.21
C ARG A 281 12.52 23.09 -12.09
N LEU A 282 12.21 22.36 -11.02
CA LEU A 282 11.50 22.92 -9.86
C LEU A 282 12.33 23.96 -9.09
N ILE A 283 13.64 23.76 -8.99
CA ILE A 283 14.57 24.73 -8.38
C ILE A 283 14.67 25.99 -9.28
N GLU A 284 14.94 25.80 -10.57
CA GLU A 284 15.15 26.89 -11.53
C GLU A 284 13.89 27.76 -11.73
N GLU A 285 12.71 27.15 -11.84
CA GLU A 285 11.50 27.84 -12.35
C GLU A 285 10.39 27.99 -11.31
N LYS A 286 10.37 27.16 -10.25
CA LYS A 286 9.26 27.11 -9.28
C LYS A 286 9.65 27.52 -7.86
N GLY A 287 10.90 27.92 -7.64
CA GLY A 287 11.41 28.45 -6.38
C GLY A 287 11.61 27.39 -5.30
N PHE A 288 11.79 26.12 -5.68
CA PHE A 288 12.21 25.08 -4.74
C PHE A 288 13.66 25.33 -4.34
N ARG A 289 13.96 25.21 -3.04
CA ARG A 289 15.29 25.51 -2.49
C ARG A 289 15.84 24.43 -1.57
N ALA A 290 15.19 23.29 -1.51
CA ALA A 290 15.67 22.17 -0.72
C ALA A 290 15.26 20.85 -1.35
N VAL A 291 16.20 19.90 -1.31
CA VAL A 291 15.97 18.50 -1.59
C VAL A 291 16.14 17.74 -0.29
N ALA A 292 15.09 17.08 0.18
CA ALA A 292 15.07 16.26 1.38
C ALA A 292 15.04 14.78 0.98
N ALA A 293 16.12 14.06 1.18
CA ALA A 293 16.30 12.69 0.75
C ALA A 293 16.13 11.70 1.91
N GLU A 294 15.59 10.50 1.62
CA GLU A 294 15.61 9.31 2.49
C GLU A 294 17.05 8.84 2.73
N ALA A 295 17.81 9.68 3.42
CA ALA A 295 19.24 9.61 3.63
C ALA A 295 19.54 10.00 5.07
N ASP A 296 20.62 9.43 5.60
CA ASP A 296 21.12 9.73 6.94
C ASP A 296 21.44 11.23 7.04
N TRP A 297 20.91 11.87 8.10
CA TRP A 297 21.06 13.31 8.34
C TRP A 297 22.51 13.83 8.25
N PRO A 298 23.50 13.25 8.96
CA PRO A 298 24.87 13.77 8.93
C PRO A 298 25.56 13.59 7.56
N ASP A 299 25.24 12.51 6.83
CA ASP A 299 25.87 12.19 5.55
C ASP A 299 25.40 13.15 4.46
N ALA A 300 24.09 13.38 4.41
CA ALA A 300 23.50 14.38 3.54
C ALA A 300 23.93 15.81 3.92
N TYR A 301 24.21 16.08 5.22
CA TYR A 301 24.73 17.39 5.63
C TYR A 301 26.11 17.68 5.04
N ARG A 302 26.98 16.67 4.92
CA ARG A 302 28.27 16.84 4.22
C ARG A 302 28.07 17.29 2.77
N VAL A 303 27.14 16.65 2.05
CA VAL A 303 26.74 17.07 0.69
C VAL A 303 26.17 18.48 0.69
N ASN A 304 25.31 18.82 1.66
CA ASN A 304 24.75 20.15 1.81
C ASN A 304 25.82 21.24 1.91
N ARG A 305 26.85 21.01 2.74
CA ARG A 305 27.97 21.95 2.91
C ARG A 305 28.65 22.16 1.57
N TYR A 306 29.02 21.07 0.90
CA TYR A 306 29.63 21.12 -0.43
C TYR A 306 28.77 21.92 -1.41
N VAL A 307 27.48 21.60 -1.59
CA VAL A 307 26.65 22.27 -2.61
C VAL A 307 26.36 23.74 -2.28
N ARG A 308 26.41 24.14 -1.01
CA ARG A 308 26.21 25.54 -0.58
C ARG A 308 27.48 26.36 -0.52
N GLY A 309 28.66 25.79 -0.82
CA GLY A 309 29.92 26.54 -0.80
C GLY A 309 30.65 26.53 0.54
N HIS A 310 30.32 25.59 1.43
CA HIS A 310 30.91 25.46 2.75
C HIS A 310 31.68 24.14 2.91
N GLY A 311 32.53 24.06 3.94
CA GLY A 311 33.33 22.86 4.23
C GLY A 311 34.61 22.78 3.40
N GLU A 312 35.25 21.61 3.43
CA GLU A 312 36.58 21.36 2.85
C GLU A 312 36.54 20.48 1.60
N ASP A 313 35.41 19.84 1.30
CA ASP A 313 35.27 18.98 0.12
C ASP A 313 35.33 19.83 -1.16
N GLY A 314 36.27 19.51 -2.05
CA GLY A 314 36.52 20.23 -3.29
C GLY A 314 35.72 19.69 -4.48
N SER A 315 35.08 18.52 -4.32
CA SER A 315 34.32 17.86 -5.38
C SER A 315 33.08 17.13 -4.87
N ALA A 316 32.14 16.88 -5.78
CA ALA A 316 30.93 16.10 -5.48
C ALA A 316 31.26 14.67 -5.05
N GLU A 317 32.32 14.07 -5.61
CA GLU A 317 32.77 12.72 -5.25
C GLU A 317 33.21 12.65 -3.78
N GLU A 318 34.01 13.62 -3.34
CA GLU A 318 34.47 13.77 -1.94
C GLU A 318 33.31 13.99 -0.99
N ALA A 319 32.37 14.88 -1.35
CA ALA A 319 31.19 15.17 -0.53
C ALA A 319 30.32 13.93 -0.32
N LEU A 320 30.20 13.08 -1.34
CA LEU A 320 29.46 11.82 -1.26
C LEU A 320 30.16 10.76 -0.40
N ARG A 321 31.45 10.91 -0.03
CA ARG A 321 32.21 9.92 0.78
C ARG A 321 31.67 9.80 2.21
N GLY A 322 30.74 10.66 2.60
CA GLY A 322 29.94 10.49 3.81
C GLY A 322 29.19 9.16 3.83
N PHE A 323 28.54 8.78 2.73
CA PHE A 323 27.67 7.60 2.65
C PHE A 323 28.43 6.27 2.62
N VAL A 324 28.89 5.81 3.78
CA VAL A 324 29.70 4.57 3.93
C VAL A 324 28.87 3.36 4.35
N ARG A 325 27.67 3.59 4.89
CA ARG A 325 26.81 2.58 5.47
C ARG A 325 26.11 1.78 4.40
N PHE A 326 25.71 0.54 4.71
CA PHE A 326 24.94 -0.25 3.77
C PHE A 326 23.54 0.35 3.55
N PRO A 327 23.07 0.43 2.29
CA PRO A 327 23.86 0.31 1.05
C PRO A 327 24.57 1.63 0.67
N ALA A 328 25.89 1.57 0.44
CA ALA A 328 26.64 2.77 0.06
C ALA A 328 26.16 3.34 -1.29
N TRP A 329 25.82 2.46 -2.24
CA TRP A 329 25.46 2.80 -3.62
C TRP A 329 24.14 3.57 -3.79
N MET A 330 23.26 3.58 -2.78
CA MET A 330 21.97 4.27 -2.87
C MET A 330 22.15 5.76 -3.08
N TRP A 331 23.07 6.39 -2.35
CA TRP A 331 23.42 7.80 -2.54
C TRP A 331 24.80 8.01 -3.18
N ARG A 332 25.67 7.00 -3.19
CA ARG A 332 26.95 7.00 -3.95
C ARG A 332 26.79 6.34 -5.32
N ASN A 333 26.17 7.07 -6.24
CA ASN A 333 26.03 6.63 -7.62
C ASN A 333 26.29 7.76 -8.63
N ALA A 334 26.41 7.39 -9.90
CA ALA A 334 26.72 8.33 -10.98
C ALA A 334 25.71 9.48 -11.13
N VAL A 335 24.41 9.23 -10.87
CA VAL A 335 23.38 10.28 -10.98
C VAL A 335 23.49 11.28 -9.83
N MET A 336 23.74 10.80 -8.61
CA MET A 336 23.96 11.67 -7.45
C MET A 336 25.23 12.50 -7.58
N LEU A 337 26.29 11.93 -8.17
CA LEU A 337 27.52 12.67 -8.48
C LEU A 337 27.23 13.85 -9.42
N ASP A 338 26.51 13.61 -10.52
CA ASP A 338 26.10 14.66 -11.46
C ASP A 338 25.14 15.68 -10.82
N PHE A 339 24.15 15.23 -10.06
CA PHE A 339 23.20 16.11 -9.39
C PHE A 339 23.85 17.02 -8.35
N ALA A 340 24.74 16.50 -7.49
CA ALA A 340 25.46 17.30 -6.51
C ALA A 340 26.41 18.30 -7.19
N GLY A 341 27.09 17.90 -8.28
CA GLY A 341 27.90 18.79 -9.10
C GLY A 341 27.09 19.93 -9.71
N TRP A 342 25.95 19.62 -10.33
CA TRP A 342 25.02 20.62 -10.88
C TRP A 342 24.50 21.56 -9.79
N LEU A 343 24.06 21.03 -8.64
CA LEU A 343 23.49 21.85 -7.57
C LEU A 343 24.52 22.84 -7.01
N ARG A 344 25.78 22.42 -6.88
CA ARG A 344 26.89 23.32 -6.54
C ARG A 344 27.05 24.43 -7.59
N GLY A 345 27.15 24.06 -8.87
CA GLY A 345 27.31 25.04 -9.95
C GLY A 345 26.16 26.04 -10.04
N HIS A 346 24.92 25.59 -9.83
CA HIS A 346 23.74 26.45 -9.74
C HIS A 346 23.84 27.44 -8.57
N ASN A 347 24.22 26.95 -7.39
CA ASN A 347 24.32 27.75 -6.16
C ASN A 347 25.47 28.76 -6.18
N ASP A 348 26.57 28.49 -6.87
CA ASP A 348 27.72 29.41 -6.95
C ASP A 348 27.33 30.76 -7.58
N GLY A 349 26.28 30.79 -8.41
CA GLY A 349 25.72 32.02 -8.99
C GLY A 349 24.72 32.76 -8.12
N LEU A 350 24.36 32.23 -6.94
CA LEU A 350 23.29 32.77 -6.09
C LEU A 350 23.82 33.36 -4.76
N PRO A 351 23.12 34.37 -4.20
CA PRO A 351 23.29 34.80 -2.81
C PRO A 351 23.10 33.65 -1.83
N GLU A 352 23.78 33.69 -0.68
CA GLU A 352 23.82 32.59 0.29
C GLU A 352 22.43 32.19 0.82
N GLU A 353 21.53 33.17 0.92
CA GLU A 353 20.14 33.04 1.35
C GLU A 353 19.24 32.30 0.34
N ASP A 354 19.59 32.34 -0.94
CA ASP A 354 18.82 31.77 -2.06
C ASP A 354 19.35 30.41 -2.51
N ARG A 355 20.55 30.02 -2.06
CA ARG A 355 21.16 28.73 -2.39
C ARG A 355 20.30 27.56 -1.93
N ALA A 356 20.07 26.63 -2.85
CA ALA A 356 19.34 25.41 -2.59
C ALA A 356 20.20 24.41 -1.81
N GLY A 357 19.61 23.69 -0.85
CA GLY A 357 20.32 22.69 -0.03
C GLY A 357 19.91 21.24 -0.31
N PHE A 358 20.73 20.31 0.19
CA PHE A 358 20.48 18.87 0.15
C PHE A 358 20.47 18.31 1.58
N TYR A 359 19.38 17.69 2.01
CA TYR A 359 19.15 17.36 3.41
C TYR A 359 18.77 15.88 3.53
N GLY A 360 19.25 15.21 4.57
CA GLY A 360 18.72 13.90 4.96
C GLY A 360 17.44 14.09 5.74
N ILE A 361 16.57 13.09 5.80
CA ILE A 361 15.42 13.08 6.73
C ILE A 361 15.29 11.78 7.50
N ASP A 362 16.14 10.79 7.20
CA ASP A 362 16.04 9.44 7.74
C ASP A 362 16.61 9.36 9.16
N LEU A 363 16.25 8.27 9.85
CA LEU A 363 16.45 8.01 11.28
C LEU A 363 17.83 7.42 11.60
N TYR A 364 18.58 6.95 10.61
CA TYR A 364 19.81 6.20 10.87
C TYR A 364 21.03 7.10 11.15
N GLY A 365 22.17 6.46 11.46
CA GLY A 365 23.43 7.16 11.73
C GLY A 365 23.60 7.58 13.19
N LEU A 366 23.21 6.72 14.15
CA LEU A 366 23.26 6.97 15.61
C LEU A 366 24.61 7.53 16.08
N HIS A 367 25.70 6.76 15.92
CA HIS A 367 27.03 7.15 16.41
C HIS A 367 27.58 8.38 15.67
N ARG A 368 27.34 8.48 14.36
CA ARG A 368 27.77 9.66 13.59
C ARG A 368 27.05 10.92 14.06
N SER A 369 25.74 10.83 14.32
CA SER A 369 24.96 11.95 14.86
C SER A 369 25.44 12.38 16.25
N MET A 370 25.85 11.45 17.11
CA MET A 370 26.49 11.79 18.39
C MET A 370 27.79 12.58 18.18
N HIS A 371 28.66 12.11 17.28
CA HIS A 371 29.90 12.80 16.95
C HIS A 371 29.65 14.22 16.43
N GLU A 372 28.68 14.43 15.54
CA GLU A 372 28.33 15.77 15.04
C GLU A 372 27.85 16.71 16.15
N VAL A 373 27.05 16.20 17.12
CA VAL A 373 26.62 17.00 18.28
C VAL A 373 27.82 17.40 19.14
N ILE A 374 28.71 16.45 19.43
CA ILE A 374 29.91 16.70 20.24
C ILE A 374 30.83 17.70 19.53
N ALA A 375 31.13 17.49 18.24
CA ALA A 375 32.00 18.35 17.46
C ALA A 375 31.45 19.78 17.35
N TYR A 376 30.13 19.94 17.19
CA TYR A 376 29.50 21.25 17.24
C TYR A 376 29.73 21.92 18.61
N LEU A 377 29.44 21.21 19.71
CA LEU A 377 29.58 21.72 21.06
C LEU A 377 31.04 22.04 21.42
N GLU A 378 32.02 21.27 20.95
CA GLU A 378 33.45 21.55 21.19
C GLU A 378 33.85 22.95 20.73
N ARG A 379 33.24 23.44 19.65
CA ARG A 379 33.50 24.78 19.12
C ARG A 379 32.76 25.88 19.91
N VAL A 380 31.52 25.62 20.32
CA VAL A 380 30.63 26.68 20.85
C VAL A 380 30.49 26.68 22.38
N ASP A 381 30.58 25.52 23.03
CA ASP A 381 30.54 25.32 24.48
C ASP A 381 31.28 24.01 24.86
N PRO A 382 32.60 24.08 25.08
CA PRO A 382 33.42 22.92 25.46
C PRO A 382 32.95 22.21 26.74
N ALA A 383 32.32 22.93 27.67
CA ALA A 383 31.79 22.33 28.89
C ALA A 383 30.52 21.52 28.59
N ALA A 384 29.66 21.99 27.69
CA ALA A 384 28.54 21.19 27.17
C ALA A 384 29.02 19.99 26.37
N ALA A 385 30.11 20.11 25.60
CA ALA A 385 30.70 18.98 24.88
C ALA A 385 31.16 17.87 25.84
N ALA A 386 31.79 18.22 26.97
CA ALA A 386 32.17 17.26 28.00
C ALA A 386 30.95 16.49 28.57
N ARG A 387 29.87 17.20 28.89
CA ARG A 387 28.61 16.57 29.35
C ARG A 387 27.98 15.68 28.29
N ALA A 388 28.04 16.09 27.02
CA ALA A 388 27.51 15.29 25.90
C ALA A 388 28.27 13.95 25.75
N ARG A 389 29.61 13.96 25.87
CA ARG A 389 30.41 12.73 25.86
C ARG A 389 30.05 11.80 27.03
N GLU A 390 29.89 12.36 28.23
CA GLU A 390 29.48 11.56 29.41
C GLU A 390 28.12 10.91 29.21
N ARG A 391 27.13 11.64 28.67
CA ARG A 391 25.80 11.11 28.37
C ARG A 391 25.82 10.03 27.29
N TYR A 392 26.56 10.24 26.20
CA TYR A 392 26.62 9.28 25.10
C TYR A 392 27.50 8.05 25.40
N ALA A 393 28.35 8.11 26.43
CA ALA A 393 29.18 6.97 26.84
C ALA A 393 28.37 5.72 27.26
N CYS A 394 27.07 5.86 27.55
CA CYS A 394 26.20 4.71 27.81
C CYS A 394 26.13 3.73 26.61
N PHE A 395 26.37 4.22 25.38
CA PHE A 395 26.43 3.38 24.18
C PHE A 395 27.78 2.65 24.01
N ASP A 396 28.85 3.09 24.70
CA ASP A 396 30.21 2.55 24.55
C ASP A 396 30.38 1.16 25.18
N HIS A 397 29.42 0.71 25.99
CA HIS A 397 29.44 -0.61 26.61
C HIS A 397 29.07 -1.76 25.64
N GLN A 398 28.74 -1.46 24.38
CA GLN A 398 28.25 -2.43 23.41
C GLN A 398 29.10 -2.36 22.13
N ASP A 399 30.11 -3.23 22.02
CA ASP A 399 30.99 -3.30 20.84
C ASP A 399 30.21 -3.72 19.59
N GLY A 400 30.30 -2.87 18.55
CA GLY A 400 30.28 -3.26 17.14
C GLY A 400 29.00 -3.91 16.59
N ASP A 401 27.88 -3.17 16.50
CA ASP A 401 26.88 -3.32 15.42
C ASP A 401 25.79 -2.21 15.50
N GLU A 402 26.16 -0.96 15.19
CA GLU A 402 25.25 0.18 14.94
C GLU A 402 23.94 0.21 15.77
N GLY A 403 24.03 0.10 17.10
CA GLY A 403 22.85 0.15 17.98
C GLY A 403 21.94 -1.10 17.96
N ARG A 404 22.17 -2.11 17.11
CA ARG A 404 21.41 -3.39 17.14
C ARG A 404 21.73 -4.21 18.39
N ALA A 405 23.01 -4.27 18.77
CA ALA A 405 23.45 -4.89 20.03
C ALA A 405 22.80 -4.20 21.24
N TYR A 406 22.77 -2.86 21.24
CA TYR A 406 22.04 -2.06 22.21
C TYR A 406 20.54 -2.39 22.21
N GLY A 407 19.90 -2.40 21.03
CA GLY A 407 18.48 -2.67 20.88
C GLY A 407 18.07 -4.04 21.40
N PHE A 408 18.92 -5.05 21.20
CA PHE A 408 18.72 -6.39 21.74
C PHE A 408 18.80 -6.38 23.27
N ALA A 409 19.84 -5.77 23.86
CA ALA A 409 19.99 -5.68 25.31
C ALA A 409 18.86 -4.88 25.98
N ALA A 410 18.54 -3.69 25.46
CA ALA A 410 17.50 -2.81 26.00
C ALA A 410 16.08 -3.35 25.76
N GLY A 411 15.83 -3.99 24.61
CA GLY A 411 14.53 -4.54 24.23
C GLY A 411 14.06 -5.66 25.16
N PHE A 412 15.00 -6.52 25.60
CA PHE A 412 14.77 -7.69 26.46
C PHE A 412 15.12 -7.48 27.94
N GLY A 413 15.45 -6.24 28.36
CA GLY A 413 15.71 -5.90 29.76
C GLY A 413 17.04 -6.43 30.31
N ALA A 414 18.00 -6.73 29.43
CA ALA A 414 19.33 -7.25 29.76
C ALA A 414 20.39 -6.14 29.95
N GLY A 415 20.00 -4.86 29.87
CA GLY A 415 20.88 -3.69 30.09
C GLY A 415 20.08 -2.42 30.41
N GLU A 416 20.74 -1.39 30.91
CA GLU A 416 20.14 -0.06 31.13
C GLU A 416 19.88 0.64 29.80
N SER A 417 18.75 1.32 29.67
CA SER A 417 18.43 2.12 28.49
C SER A 417 19.13 3.48 28.54
N CYS A 418 19.68 3.91 27.41
CA CYS A 418 20.24 5.25 27.21
C CYS A 418 19.17 6.35 27.02
N GLU A 419 17.88 6.01 27.15
CA GLU A 419 16.74 6.89 26.87
C GLU A 419 16.81 8.21 27.63
N ARG A 420 17.18 8.17 28.92
CA ARG A 420 17.26 9.37 29.75
C ARG A 420 18.38 10.29 29.28
N GLU A 421 19.54 9.72 28.99
CA GLU A 421 20.76 10.41 28.61
C GLU A 421 20.58 11.14 27.27
N VAL A 422 19.96 10.49 26.28
CA VAL A 422 19.71 11.09 24.97
C VAL A 422 18.64 12.18 25.03
N VAL A 423 17.60 12.00 25.86
CA VAL A 423 16.57 13.03 26.08
C VAL A 423 17.16 14.24 26.81
N ASP A 424 17.93 14.02 27.87
CA ASP A 424 18.59 15.08 28.63
C ASP A 424 19.55 15.87 27.75
N GLN A 425 20.30 15.20 26.85
CA GLN A 425 21.17 15.86 25.89
C GLN A 425 20.39 16.73 24.88
N LEU A 426 19.26 16.23 24.35
CA LEU A 426 18.42 16.99 23.43
C LEU A 426 17.78 18.22 24.13
N VAL A 427 17.34 18.06 25.37
CA VAL A 427 16.77 19.16 26.18
C VAL A 427 17.83 20.22 26.48
N ASP A 428 19.06 19.81 26.83
CA ASP A 428 20.17 20.73 27.13
C ASP A 428 20.53 21.59 25.90
N LEU A 429 20.63 20.96 24.73
CA LEU A 429 20.93 21.67 23.47
C LEU A 429 19.81 22.65 23.08
N ARG A 430 18.55 22.30 23.31
CA ARG A 430 17.40 23.20 23.07
C ARG A 430 17.36 24.37 24.04
N ARG A 431 17.68 24.15 25.32
CA ARG A 431 17.67 25.20 26.35
C ARG A 431 18.67 26.32 26.05
N HIS A 432 19.83 25.96 25.49
CA HIS A 432 20.90 26.92 25.16
C HIS A 432 20.85 27.41 23.71
N ALA A 433 19.81 27.06 22.94
CA ALA A 433 19.70 27.37 21.52
C ALA A 433 19.83 28.88 21.20
N LEU A 434 19.16 29.74 21.97
CA LEU A 434 19.22 31.19 21.76
C LEU A 434 20.60 31.77 22.06
N GLU A 435 21.32 31.18 23.02
CA GLU A 435 22.68 31.61 23.36
C GLU A 435 23.66 31.24 22.25
N TYR A 436 23.57 30.00 21.75
CA TYR A 436 24.46 29.53 20.69
C TYR A 436 24.19 30.22 19.34
N ALA A 437 22.93 30.46 18.98
CA ALA A 437 22.55 31.12 17.73
C ALA A 437 23.05 32.58 17.64
N ARG A 438 23.17 33.28 18.77
CA ARG A 438 23.55 34.70 18.80
C ARG A 438 25.03 34.96 18.55
N ARG A 439 25.87 33.93 18.51
CA ARG A 439 27.32 34.11 18.51
C ARG A 439 27.90 34.42 17.11
N ASP A 440 27.34 33.91 16.00
CA ASP A 440 28.00 34.01 14.67
C ASP A 440 27.06 34.16 13.43
N GLY A 441 25.87 34.78 13.54
CA GLY A 441 25.03 35.12 12.37
C GLY A 441 24.30 33.94 11.70
N ILE A 442 23.94 34.05 10.41
CA ILE A 442 23.07 33.08 9.69
C ILE A 442 23.69 31.67 9.63
N LEU A 443 25.00 31.58 9.41
CA LEU A 443 25.72 30.30 9.42
C LEU A 443 25.62 29.63 10.81
N ALA A 444 25.61 30.40 11.89
CA ALA A 444 25.45 29.87 13.25
C ALA A 444 24.04 29.29 13.49
N GLU A 445 23.00 29.91 12.93
CA GLU A 445 21.64 29.38 13.01
C GLU A 445 21.50 28.05 12.27
N ASP A 446 22.12 27.94 11.09
CA ASP A 446 22.20 26.68 10.34
C ASP A 446 22.93 25.61 11.14
N GLU A 447 24.16 25.88 11.59
CA GLU A 447 24.98 24.93 12.36
C GLU A 447 24.26 24.43 13.62
N LEU A 448 23.57 25.34 14.33
CA LEU A 448 22.76 24.97 15.49
C LEU A 448 21.58 24.07 15.09
N PHE A 449 20.87 24.40 14.01
CA PHE A 449 19.77 23.58 13.52
C PHE A 449 20.25 22.16 13.17
N TYR A 450 21.39 22.04 12.49
CA TYR A 450 22.00 20.75 12.19
C TYR A 450 22.38 19.96 13.44
N ALA A 451 23.00 20.59 14.44
CA ALA A 451 23.31 19.94 15.71
C ALA A 451 22.03 19.47 16.43
N GLN A 452 20.97 20.28 16.43
CA GLN A 452 19.69 19.92 17.03
C GLN A 452 18.99 18.75 16.32
N ARG A 453 19.10 18.67 14.99
CA ARG A 453 18.58 17.55 14.22
C ARG A 453 19.38 16.27 14.48
N ASN A 454 20.71 16.33 14.53
CA ASN A 454 21.54 15.19 14.95
C ASN A 454 21.16 14.70 16.36
N ALA A 455 20.97 15.61 17.34
CA ALA A 455 20.52 15.21 18.68
C ALA A 455 19.13 14.56 18.68
N ARG A 456 18.22 14.98 17.78
CA ARG A 456 16.90 14.35 17.61
C ARG A 456 17.01 12.99 16.94
N VAL A 457 17.89 12.82 15.96
CA VAL A 457 18.22 11.51 15.36
C VAL A 457 18.70 10.56 16.44
N VAL A 458 19.64 10.98 17.30
CA VAL A 458 20.14 10.14 18.40
C VAL A 458 19.01 9.66 19.32
N ALA A 459 18.13 10.58 19.75
CA ALA A 459 17.00 10.23 20.61
C ALA A 459 16.00 9.29 19.93
N ALA A 460 15.71 9.51 18.64
CA ALA A 460 14.74 8.69 17.90
C ALA A 460 15.32 7.32 17.50
N ALA A 461 16.62 7.26 17.19
CA ALA A 461 17.33 6.01 16.91
C ALA A 461 17.42 5.12 18.16
N GLU A 462 17.64 5.69 19.35
CA GLU A 462 17.54 4.96 20.63
C GLU A 462 16.19 4.22 20.75
N GLU A 463 15.09 4.97 20.61
CA GLU A 463 13.73 4.43 20.70
C GLU A 463 13.47 3.35 19.64
N TYR A 464 13.94 3.58 18.42
CA TYR A 464 13.84 2.62 17.32
C TYR A 464 14.57 1.32 17.62
N TYR A 465 15.84 1.36 18.05
CA TYR A 465 16.59 0.13 18.35
C TYR A 465 15.97 -0.64 19.52
N ARG A 466 15.49 0.07 20.56
CA ARG A 466 14.81 -0.53 21.72
C ARG A 466 13.48 -1.19 21.35
N THR A 467 12.77 -0.69 20.35
CA THR A 467 11.47 -1.22 19.89
C THR A 467 11.57 -2.21 18.74
N MET A 468 12.70 -2.24 18.01
CA MET A 468 12.95 -3.10 16.85
C MET A 468 12.62 -4.58 17.10
N PHE A 469 12.87 -5.08 18.31
CA PHE A 469 12.65 -6.49 18.69
C PHE A 469 11.25 -6.77 19.26
N ARG A 470 10.41 -5.73 19.45
CA ARG A 470 9.06 -5.86 20.03
C ARG A 470 7.94 -5.94 18.98
N GLY A 471 8.21 -5.61 17.72
CA GLY A 471 7.30 -5.85 16.58
C GLY A 471 7.49 -4.90 15.39
N PRO A 472 7.23 -5.35 14.14
CA PRO A 472 7.57 -4.63 12.91
C PRO A 472 6.77 -3.33 12.68
N VAL A 473 5.51 -3.26 13.12
CA VAL A 473 4.65 -2.07 12.93
C VAL A 473 5.16 -0.87 13.74
N SER A 474 5.76 -1.10 14.91
CA SER A 474 6.25 -0.03 15.79
C SER A 474 7.46 0.67 15.19
N SER A 475 8.43 -0.09 14.66
CA SER A 475 9.67 0.48 14.11
C SER A 475 9.44 1.21 12.78
N TRP A 476 8.54 0.69 11.91
CA TRP A 476 8.13 1.38 10.68
C TRP A 476 7.52 2.75 11.00
N ASN A 477 6.52 2.78 11.89
CA ASN A 477 5.84 4.01 12.27
C ASN A 477 6.78 5.04 12.91
N LEU A 478 7.77 4.61 13.70
CA LEU A 478 8.77 5.50 14.26
C LEU A 478 9.62 6.16 13.17
N ARG A 479 10.07 5.40 12.17
CA ARG A 479 10.90 5.91 11.06
C ARG A 479 10.14 6.93 10.22
N ASP A 480 8.93 6.62 9.77
CA ASP A 480 8.14 7.56 8.94
C ASP A 480 7.67 8.79 9.72
N ARG A 481 7.34 8.66 11.01
CA ARG A 481 7.06 9.82 11.87
C ARG A 481 8.28 10.71 12.04
N HIS A 482 9.46 10.13 12.22
CA HIS A 482 10.71 10.87 12.29
C HIS A 482 10.96 11.64 10.99
N MET A 483 10.86 10.99 9.83
CA MET A 483 11.04 11.66 8.54
C MET A 483 10.07 12.83 8.36
N ALA A 484 8.80 12.65 8.74
CA ALA A 484 7.79 13.72 8.66
C ALA A 484 8.08 14.87 9.64
N GLU A 485 8.50 14.58 10.87
CA GLU A 485 8.94 15.60 11.85
C GLU A 485 10.17 16.37 11.39
N THR A 486 11.13 15.68 10.77
CA THR A 486 12.34 16.32 10.25
C THR A 486 12.02 17.20 9.05
N LEU A 487 11.14 16.76 8.15
CA LEU A 487 10.63 17.56 7.04
C LEU A 487 9.92 18.84 7.52
N GLU A 488 9.05 18.74 8.53
CA GLU A 488 8.36 19.88 9.13
C GLU A 488 9.33 20.86 9.78
N ALA A 489 10.30 20.35 10.55
CA ALA A 489 11.34 21.17 11.16
C ALA A 489 12.19 21.89 10.10
N LEU A 490 12.52 21.22 9.00
CA LEU A 490 13.26 21.79 7.88
C LEU A 490 12.45 22.89 7.16
N ALA A 491 11.17 22.65 6.88
CA ALA A 491 10.28 23.63 6.28
C ALA A 491 10.14 24.89 7.15
N ALA A 492 10.03 24.72 8.47
CA ALA A 492 9.98 25.83 9.42
C ALA A 492 11.31 26.59 9.51
N HIS A 493 12.44 25.88 9.50
CA HIS A 493 13.78 26.48 9.53
C HIS A 493 14.04 27.35 8.30
N LEU A 494 13.87 26.76 7.12
CA LEU A 494 14.02 27.47 5.86
C LEU A 494 13.01 28.61 5.73
N GLY A 495 11.78 28.41 6.21
CA GLY A 495 10.70 29.39 6.18
C GLY A 495 11.01 30.75 6.81
N ARG A 496 11.99 30.81 7.73
CA ARG A 496 12.44 32.06 8.37
C ARG A 496 13.12 33.02 7.40
N ARG A 497 13.56 32.54 6.23
CA ARG A 497 14.33 33.28 5.21
C ARG A 497 13.43 33.83 4.10
N GLY A 498 12.48 34.68 4.45
CA GLY A 498 11.71 35.44 3.44
C GLY A 498 10.48 34.73 2.85
N GLY A 499 9.94 33.70 3.51
CA GLY A 499 8.65 33.12 3.14
C GLY A 499 8.59 31.60 3.23
N PRO A 500 7.41 31.00 3.03
CA PRO A 500 7.20 29.56 3.17
C PRO A 500 8.14 28.78 2.23
N ALA A 501 8.96 27.88 2.80
CA ALA A 501 9.90 27.11 2.00
C ALA A 501 9.18 26.10 1.08
N LYS A 502 9.74 25.92 -0.12
CA LYS A 502 9.37 24.86 -1.06
C LYS A 502 10.45 23.78 -1.10
N ILE A 503 10.06 22.53 -0.90
CA ILE A 503 10.93 21.37 -0.68
C ILE A 503 10.52 20.23 -1.60
N VAL A 504 11.48 19.67 -2.33
CA VAL A 504 11.32 18.38 -3.02
C VAL A 504 11.80 17.28 -2.08
N VAL A 505 11.05 16.20 -1.95
CA VAL A 505 11.42 15.05 -1.13
C VAL A 505 11.67 13.86 -2.02
N TRP A 506 12.80 13.16 -1.84
CA TRP A 506 13.12 11.92 -2.55
C TRP A 506 13.11 10.76 -1.56
N ALA A 507 12.19 9.83 -1.76
CA ALA A 507 12.08 8.62 -0.94
C ALA A 507 11.47 7.48 -1.77
N HIS A 508 11.48 6.27 -1.25
CA HIS A 508 10.85 5.13 -1.90
C HIS A 508 9.32 5.30 -2.01
N ASN A 509 8.67 4.70 -3.02
CA ASN A 509 7.20 4.70 -3.15
C ASN A 509 6.48 4.22 -1.88
N SER A 510 7.09 3.28 -1.14
CA SER A 510 6.56 2.79 0.13
C SER A 510 6.50 3.84 1.24
N HIS A 511 7.33 4.88 1.17
CA HIS A 511 7.30 6.04 2.06
C HIS A 511 6.50 7.20 1.45
N VAL A 512 6.58 7.40 0.13
CA VAL A 512 5.92 8.51 -0.57
C VAL A 512 4.42 8.29 -0.75
N GLY A 513 3.96 7.06 -0.95
CA GLY A 513 2.54 6.78 -1.19
C GLY A 513 1.69 6.94 0.07
N ASP A 514 0.41 7.31 -0.08
CA ASP A 514 -0.54 7.41 1.04
C ASP A 514 -0.91 6.02 1.60
N ALA A 515 -0.47 5.71 2.82
CA ALA A 515 -0.63 4.38 3.42
C ALA A 515 -2.09 3.93 3.56
N ARG A 516 -3.04 4.87 3.68
CA ARG A 516 -4.46 4.58 3.95
C ARG A 516 -5.12 3.73 2.87
N VAL A 517 -4.56 3.75 1.66
CA VAL A 517 -5.06 3.01 0.49
C VAL A 517 -4.11 1.89 0.05
N THR A 518 -3.19 1.49 0.92
CA THR A 518 -2.25 0.38 0.71
C THR A 518 -2.39 -0.69 1.80
N GLU A 519 -1.71 -1.82 1.59
CA GLU A 519 -1.64 -2.90 2.57
C GLU A 519 -0.95 -2.51 3.88
N ALA A 520 -0.15 -1.45 3.87
CA ALA A 520 0.48 -0.89 5.05
C ALA A 520 -0.59 -0.32 6.01
N GLY A 521 -1.57 0.43 5.49
CA GLY A 521 -2.61 1.07 6.29
C GLY A 521 -3.44 0.09 7.14
N THR A 522 -3.75 -1.11 6.64
CA THR A 522 -4.50 -2.10 7.43
C THR A 522 -3.69 -2.80 8.50
N ARG A 523 -2.36 -2.76 8.38
CA ARG A 523 -1.45 -3.21 9.43
C ARG A 523 -1.26 -2.14 10.51
N GLY A 524 -1.86 -0.95 10.33
CA GLY A 524 -1.66 0.20 11.21
C GLY A 524 -0.34 0.93 10.94
N GLU A 525 0.29 0.67 9.79
CA GLU A 525 1.49 1.39 9.34
C GLU A 525 1.10 2.75 8.75
N VAL A 526 1.90 3.79 9.03
CA VAL A 526 1.80 5.12 8.42
C VAL A 526 2.98 5.36 7.48
N THR A 527 2.80 6.25 6.52
CA THR A 527 3.86 6.64 5.58
C THR A 527 4.14 8.13 5.62
N LEU A 528 5.36 8.53 5.24
CA LEU A 528 5.76 9.92 5.07
C LEU A 528 4.79 10.69 4.17
N GLY A 529 4.32 10.09 3.08
CA GLY A 529 3.35 10.68 2.16
C GLY A 529 2.00 10.97 2.79
N GLN A 530 1.47 10.02 3.57
CA GLN A 530 0.24 10.23 4.34
C GLN A 530 0.44 11.38 5.33
N LEU A 531 1.50 11.33 6.14
CA LEU A 531 1.78 12.34 7.16
C LEU A 531 2.03 13.72 6.54
N ALA A 532 2.68 13.79 5.38
CA ALA A 532 2.90 15.02 4.63
C ALA A 532 1.58 15.60 4.11
N ARG A 533 0.66 14.77 3.59
CA ARG A 533 -0.69 15.21 3.21
C ARG A 533 -1.48 15.76 4.39
N GLU A 534 -1.33 15.17 5.58
CA GLU A 534 -2.00 15.64 6.80
C GLU A 534 -1.42 16.97 7.31
N ARG A 535 -0.09 17.15 7.27
CA ARG A 535 0.60 18.35 7.79
C ARG A 535 0.63 19.52 6.81
N PHE A 536 0.65 19.25 5.51
CA PHE A 536 0.72 20.24 4.42
C PHE A 536 -0.51 20.13 3.52
N ALA A 537 -1.70 20.07 4.11
CA ALA A 537 -2.97 19.84 3.39
C ALA A 537 -3.16 20.82 2.23
N GLY A 538 -3.40 20.30 1.03
CA GLY A 538 -3.54 21.08 -0.22
C GLY A 538 -2.21 21.57 -0.82
N GLU A 539 -1.15 21.67 -0.02
CA GLU A 539 0.19 22.16 -0.39
C GLU A 539 1.19 21.02 -0.65
N CYS A 540 0.74 19.77 -0.67
CA CYS A 540 1.54 18.57 -0.88
C CYS A 540 1.18 17.88 -2.20
N ARG A 541 2.17 17.36 -2.94
CA ARG A 541 1.98 16.48 -4.09
C ARG A 541 2.83 15.23 -3.97
N LEU A 542 2.25 14.08 -4.28
CA LEU A 542 2.88 12.76 -4.26
C LEU A 542 2.99 12.23 -5.69
N ILE A 543 4.20 11.92 -6.15
CA ILE A 543 4.47 11.39 -7.49
C ILE A 543 5.12 10.01 -7.32
N GLY A 544 4.48 8.96 -7.83
CA GLY A 544 5.02 7.60 -7.81
C GLY A 544 5.71 7.21 -9.11
N PHE A 545 6.59 6.22 -9.07
CA PHE A 545 7.15 5.57 -10.27
C PHE A 545 6.70 4.11 -10.36
N THR A 546 6.67 3.54 -11.57
CA THR A 546 6.48 2.11 -11.81
C THR A 546 7.37 1.63 -12.96
N THR A 547 7.77 0.36 -12.95
CA THR A 547 8.52 -0.28 -14.04
C THR A 547 8.10 -1.72 -14.24
N TYR A 548 7.96 -2.16 -15.48
CA TYR A 548 7.55 -3.53 -15.80
C TYR A 548 8.72 -4.51 -15.67
N THR A 549 9.90 -4.18 -16.23
CA THR A 549 11.08 -5.05 -16.19
C THR A 549 12.40 -4.27 -16.33
N GLY A 550 13.51 -4.99 -16.50
CA GLY A 550 14.83 -4.44 -16.74
C GLY A 550 15.87 -4.92 -15.74
N THR A 551 16.71 -4.02 -15.25
CA THR A 551 17.74 -4.32 -14.24
C THR A 551 17.74 -3.32 -13.09
N VAL A 552 18.20 -3.76 -11.92
CA VAL A 552 18.29 -2.97 -10.68
C VAL A 552 19.60 -3.27 -9.97
N THR A 553 20.21 -2.26 -9.35
CA THR A 553 21.30 -2.45 -8.39
C THR A 553 20.70 -2.81 -7.03
N ALA A 554 20.98 -4.01 -6.52
CA ALA A 554 20.49 -4.45 -5.22
C ALA A 554 21.38 -5.56 -4.65
N ALA A 555 21.29 -5.80 -3.34
CA ALA A 555 21.91 -6.93 -2.67
C ALA A 555 20.95 -8.14 -2.55
N ASP A 556 21.47 -9.32 -2.22
CA ASP A 556 20.64 -10.48 -1.82
C ASP A 556 20.22 -10.42 -0.35
N ASP A 557 21.11 -9.88 0.48
CA ASP A 557 21.05 -9.86 1.93
C ASP A 557 21.57 -8.52 2.46
N TRP A 558 21.20 -8.21 3.71
CA TRP A 558 21.72 -7.05 4.43
C TRP A 558 23.24 -7.12 4.51
N ASP A 559 23.90 -5.98 4.33
CA ASP A 559 25.37 -5.84 4.29
C ASP A 559 26.06 -6.61 3.16
N GLY A 560 25.29 -7.21 2.24
CA GLY A 560 25.80 -7.88 1.06
C GLY A 560 26.33 -6.91 -0.01
N PRO A 561 27.18 -7.37 -0.94
CA PRO A 561 27.70 -6.53 -2.00
C PRO A 561 26.61 -6.16 -3.01
N ALA A 562 26.74 -4.99 -3.63
CA ALA A 562 25.88 -4.55 -4.72
C ALA A 562 25.98 -5.50 -5.92
N GLY A 563 24.84 -5.95 -6.44
CA GLY A 563 24.74 -6.72 -7.67
C GLY A 563 23.85 -6.04 -8.70
N ARG A 564 24.16 -6.21 -9.99
CA ARG A 564 23.28 -5.83 -11.09
C ARG A 564 22.33 -7.00 -11.37
N LYS A 565 21.07 -6.87 -10.96
CA LYS A 565 20.07 -7.94 -10.95
C LYS A 565 18.98 -7.71 -11.97
N ARG A 566 18.39 -8.78 -12.51
CA ARG A 566 17.29 -8.70 -13.47
C ARG A 566 15.97 -8.58 -12.73
N VAL A 567 15.23 -7.50 -13.00
CA VAL A 567 13.87 -7.31 -12.50
C VAL A 567 12.94 -8.20 -13.34
N ARG A 568 12.22 -9.12 -12.69
CA ARG A 568 11.26 -9.98 -13.37
C ARG A 568 10.17 -9.13 -14.04
N PRO A 569 9.52 -9.62 -15.11
CA PRO A 569 8.32 -8.97 -15.63
C PRO A 569 7.28 -8.73 -14.52
N GLY A 570 6.47 -7.68 -14.66
CA GLY A 570 5.38 -7.36 -13.73
C GLY A 570 4.46 -8.57 -13.53
N LEU A 571 3.98 -8.79 -12.30
CA LEU A 571 3.11 -9.93 -12.02
C LEU A 571 1.71 -9.72 -12.62
N PRO A 572 0.98 -10.81 -12.91
CA PRO A 572 -0.42 -10.72 -13.27
C PRO A 572 -1.24 -9.92 -12.25
N GLU A 573 -2.16 -9.09 -12.74
CA GLU A 573 -3.03 -8.19 -11.97
C GLU A 573 -2.30 -7.01 -11.27
N SER A 574 -1.00 -6.83 -11.53
CA SER A 574 -0.23 -5.71 -11.01
C SER A 574 -0.47 -4.40 -11.76
N ILE A 575 -0.11 -3.27 -11.15
CA ILE A 575 -0.09 -1.99 -11.85
C ILE A 575 0.99 -1.99 -12.93
N GLU A 576 2.11 -2.67 -12.70
CA GLU A 576 3.21 -2.79 -13.66
C GLU A 576 2.75 -3.51 -14.94
N GLU A 577 1.99 -4.60 -14.82
CA GLU A 577 1.40 -5.31 -15.98
C GLU A 577 0.39 -4.43 -16.71
N LEU A 578 -0.52 -3.77 -15.99
CA LEU A 578 -1.50 -2.88 -16.63
C LEU A 578 -0.82 -1.74 -17.39
N HIS A 579 0.19 -1.12 -16.80
CA HIS A 579 0.95 -0.04 -17.45
C HIS A 579 1.77 -0.56 -18.65
N HIS A 580 2.31 -1.78 -18.59
CA HIS A 580 2.91 -2.42 -19.76
C HIS A 580 1.90 -2.60 -20.90
N GLU A 581 0.68 -3.06 -20.59
CA GLU A 581 -0.40 -3.25 -21.59
C GLU A 581 -0.93 -1.93 -22.18
N VAL A 582 -0.85 -0.82 -21.43
CA VAL A 582 -1.12 0.53 -21.97
C VAL A 582 -0.23 0.77 -23.18
N GLY A 583 1.00 0.26 -23.16
CA GLY A 583 1.94 0.34 -24.27
C GLY A 583 2.59 1.71 -24.38
N GLY A 584 3.70 1.75 -25.12
CA GLY A 584 4.61 2.90 -25.14
C GLY A 584 5.78 2.68 -24.18
N LYS A 585 6.91 3.33 -24.46
CA LYS A 585 8.14 3.18 -23.66
C LYS A 585 7.98 3.76 -22.25
N GLU A 586 7.26 4.87 -22.16
CA GLU A 586 7.19 5.68 -20.94
C GLU A 586 6.03 6.68 -21.01
N PHE A 587 5.39 6.97 -19.87
CA PHE A 587 4.30 7.93 -19.77
C PHE A 587 4.05 8.41 -18.33
N LEU A 588 3.30 9.50 -18.20
CA LEU A 588 2.76 10.06 -16.96
C LEU A 588 1.24 9.95 -16.97
N VAL A 589 0.65 9.58 -15.84
CA VAL A 589 -0.78 9.77 -15.56
C VAL A 589 -0.92 10.72 -14.38
N SER A 590 -1.56 11.87 -14.60
CA SER A 590 -1.88 12.82 -13.53
C SER A 590 -3.37 12.75 -13.18
N PHE A 591 -3.69 12.25 -11.99
CA PHE A 591 -5.07 11.94 -11.61
C PHE A 591 -5.95 13.18 -11.39
N ALA A 592 -5.34 14.37 -11.27
CA ALA A 592 -6.06 15.64 -11.23
C ALA A 592 -6.74 16.00 -12.57
N VAL A 593 -6.18 15.53 -13.69
CA VAL A 593 -6.63 15.88 -15.05
C VAL A 593 -7.00 14.67 -15.90
N ALA A 594 -6.84 13.45 -15.37
CA ALA A 594 -7.14 12.17 -16.01
C ALA A 594 -8.24 11.40 -15.24
N PRO A 595 -9.51 11.82 -15.30
CA PRO A 595 -10.60 11.22 -14.51
C PRO A 595 -10.97 9.79 -14.93
N GLU A 596 -10.81 9.42 -16.21
CA GLU A 596 -11.09 8.04 -16.66
C GLU A 596 -10.00 7.09 -16.17
N ALA A 597 -8.73 7.48 -16.29
CA ALA A 597 -7.59 6.75 -15.79
C ALA A 597 -7.63 6.66 -14.26
N ALA A 598 -7.96 7.74 -13.55
CA ALA A 598 -8.13 7.74 -12.10
C ALA A 598 -9.22 6.75 -11.66
N ARG A 599 -10.34 6.65 -12.38
CA ARG A 599 -11.39 5.66 -12.06
C ARG A 599 -10.91 4.23 -12.31
N ALA A 600 -10.22 4.00 -13.43
CA ALA A 600 -9.67 2.68 -13.76
C ALA A 600 -8.63 2.22 -12.73
N LEU A 601 -7.78 3.13 -12.27
CA LEU A 601 -6.67 2.89 -11.33
C LEU A 601 -7.06 3.01 -9.85
N ARG A 602 -8.35 3.22 -9.56
CA ARG A 602 -8.92 3.07 -8.20
C ARG A 602 -9.06 1.61 -7.79
N LYS A 603 -9.06 0.68 -8.75
CA LYS A 603 -9.10 -0.76 -8.45
C LYS A 603 -7.84 -1.15 -7.70
N ALA A 604 -8.02 -1.92 -6.63
CA ALA A 604 -6.89 -2.38 -5.84
C ALA A 604 -6.09 -3.43 -6.62
N ARG A 605 -4.80 -3.16 -6.84
CA ARG A 605 -3.88 -3.96 -7.65
C ARG A 605 -2.62 -4.26 -6.84
N LEU A 606 -1.80 -5.20 -7.33
CA LEU A 606 -0.44 -5.36 -6.80
C LEU A 606 0.43 -4.20 -7.28
N GLU A 607 1.28 -3.67 -6.42
CA GLU A 607 2.34 -2.71 -6.76
C GLU A 607 3.69 -3.24 -6.26
N ARG A 608 4.71 -3.10 -7.11
CA ARG A 608 6.06 -3.52 -6.83
C ARG A 608 6.80 -2.48 -5.98
N ALA A 609 7.49 -2.96 -4.96
CA ALA A 609 8.42 -2.20 -4.12
C ALA A 609 9.72 -2.97 -3.91
N ILE A 610 10.79 -2.56 -4.60
CA ILE A 610 12.12 -3.17 -4.46
C ILE A 610 13.02 -2.25 -3.64
N GLY A 611 13.25 -2.63 -2.38
CA GLY A 611 14.19 -1.92 -1.53
C GLY A 611 15.66 -2.16 -1.91
N VAL A 612 16.55 -2.01 -0.94
CA VAL A 612 18.00 -2.20 -1.10
C VAL A 612 18.39 -3.68 -1.30
N ILE A 613 17.47 -4.58 -0.94
CA ILE A 613 17.54 -6.02 -1.16
C ILE A 613 16.48 -6.38 -2.21
N TYR A 614 16.86 -7.21 -3.17
CA TYR A 614 15.93 -7.77 -4.15
C TYR A 614 16.07 -9.29 -4.22
N ARG A 615 14.97 -10.03 -4.07
CA ARG A 615 14.96 -11.50 -4.12
C ARG A 615 13.95 -11.99 -5.16
N PRO A 616 14.37 -12.22 -6.43
CA PRO A 616 13.46 -12.61 -7.53
C PRO A 616 12.63 -13.87 -7.25
N ARG A 617 13.19 -14.82 -6.49
CA ARG A 617 12.54 -16.10 -6.17
C ARG A 617 11.33 -15.95 -5.23
N THR A 618 11.31 -14.91 -4.39
CA THR A 618 10.24 -14.65 -3.42
C THR A 618 9.52 -13.33 -3.70
N GLU A 619 9.64 -12.82 -4.93
CA GLU A 619 9.25 -11.44 -5.27
C GLU A 619 7.79 -11.12 -4.90
N ARG A 620 6.86 -12.04 -5.17
CA ARG A 620 5.44 -11.85 -4.80
C ARG A 620 5.25 -11.64 -3.29
N GLN A 621 6.03 -12.31 -2.45
CA GLN A 621 5.91 -12.21 -1.00
C GLN A 621 6.71 -11.04 -0.43
N SER A 622 7.87 -10.72 -0.99
CA SER A 622 8.81 -9.74 -0.40
C SER A 622 8.79 -8.35 -1.04
N HIS A 623 8.27 -8.22 -2.26
CA HIS A 623 8.39 -6.99 -3.07
C HIS A 623 7.08 -6.55 -3.71
N TYR A 624 5.95 -7.12 -3.31
CA TYR A 624 4.63 -6.68 -3.77
C TYR A 624 3.69 -6.49 -2.59
N PHE A 625 2.92 -5.42 -2.66
CA PHE A 625 1.82 -5.15 -1.74
C PHE A 625 0.60 -4.71 -2.55
N ARG A 626 -0.58 -4.74 -1.93
CA ARG A 626 -1.81 -4.24 -2.58
C ARG A 626 -1.99 -2.74 -2.34
N CYS A 627 -2.39 -2.01 -3.38
CA CYS A 627 -2.69 -0.58 -3.29
C CYS A 627 -3.78 -0.13 -4.27
N ARG A 628 -4.31 1.08 -4.05
CA ARG A 628 -5.11 1.83 -5.04
C ARG A 628 -4.31 3.02 -5.53
N VAL A 629 -3.61 2.82 -6.65
CA VAL A 629 -2.56 3.72 -7.15
C VAL A 629 -3.06 5.15 -7.37
N SER A 630 -4.29 5.33 -7.87
CA SER A 630 -4.88 6.66 -8.10
C SER A 630 -5.22 7.44 -6.82
N GLU A 631 -5.31 6.76 -5.68
CA GLU A 631 -5.55 7.38 -4.38
C GLU A 631 -4.24 7.51 -3.58
N GLN A 632 -3.27 6.65 -3.86
CA GLN A 632 -1.96 6.60 -3.22
C GLN A 632 -1.06 7.76 -3.63
N PHE A 633 -1.13 8.16 -4.90
CA PHE A 633 -0.36 9.25 -5.49
C PHE A 633 -1.27 10.27 -6.18
N ASP A 634 -0.76 11.48 -6.42
CA ASP A 634 -1.43 12.47 -7.28
C ASP A 634 -1.07 12.27 -8.76
N ALA A 635 0.04 11.60 -9.02
CA ALA A 635 0.46 11.16 -10.34
C ALA A 635 1.38 9.94 -10.28
N VAL A 636 1.42 9.17 -11.38
CA VAL A 636 2.39 8.08 -11.56
C VAL A 636 3.10 8.20 -12.90
N ILE A 637 4.42 8.03 -12.86
CA ILE A 637 5.28 7.92 -14.03
C ILE A 637 5.61 6.45 -14.24
N HIS A 638 5.38 5.95 -15.44
CA HIS A 638 5.74 4.59 -15.84
C HIS A 638 6.89 4.63 -16.84
N ILE A 639 7.87 3.75 -16.65
CA ILE A 639 8.97 3.49 -17.57
C ILE A 639 9.03 1.98 -17.75
N ASP A 640 8.74 1.48 -18.95
CA ASP A 640 8.46 0.06 -19.17
C ASP A 640 9.68 -0.85 -18.89
N GLU A 641 10.85 -0.44 -19.39
CA GLU A 641 12.12 -1.13 -19.18
C GLU A 641 13.15 -0.16 -18.59
N THR A 642 13.77 -0.56 -17.47
CA THR A 642 14.72 0.27 -16.72
C THR A 642 16.09 -0.40 -16.53
N ARG A 643 17.11 0.37 -16.16
CA ARG A 643 18.48 -0.11 -15.95
C ARG A 643 18.98 0.11 -14.53
N ALA A 644 19.89 -0.75 -14.10
CA ALA A 644 20.53 -0.65 -12.80
C ALA A 644 21.34 0.65 -12.69
N VAL A 645 21.18 1.38 -11.58
CA VAL A 645 21.96 2.59 -11.30
C VAL A 645 23.43 2.23 -11.07
N GLU A 646 24.34 2.97 -11.69
CA GLU A 646 25.78 2.69 -11.59
C GLU A 646 26.36 3.19 -10.25
N PRO A 647 26.83 2.29 -9.37
CA PRO A 647 27.49 2.68 -8.12
C PRO A 647 28.85 3.33 -8.43
N LEU A 648 29.31 4.23 -7.56
CA LEU A 648 30.67 4.78 -7.70
C LEU A 648 31.73 3.70 -7.47
N GLU A 649 31.48 2.77 -6.55
CA GLU A 649 32.32 1.58 -6.32
C GLU A 649 31.80 0.37 -7.11
N ARG A 650 32.27 0.22 -8.36
CA ARG A 650 31.98 -0.97 -9.16
C ARG A 650 32.72 -2.18 -8.62
N THR A 651 31.99 -3.25 -8.36
CA THR A 651 32.55 -4.57 -7.98
C THR A 651 32.49 -5.51 -9.17
N ALA A 652 33.38 -6.52 -9.24
CA ALA A 652 33.34 -7.54 -10.29
C ALA A 652 31.95 -8.19 -10.42
N ARG A 653 31.29 -8.43 -9.28
CA ARG A 653 29.91 -8.93 -9.21
C ARG A 653 28.91 -8.02 -9.93
N TRP A 654 29.04 -6.70 -9.76
CA TRP A 654 28.17 -5.74 -10.42
C TRP A 654 28.44 -5.68 -11.93
N GLU A 655 29.70 -5.77 -12.34
CA GLU A 655 30.11 -5.75 -13.75
C GLU A 655 29.64 -6.99 -14.52
N GLU A 656 29.82 -8.17 -13.93
CA GLU A 656 29.31 -9.44 -14.46
C GLU A 656 27.78 -9.41 -14.54
N GLY A 657 27.12 -8.96 -13.46
CA GLY A 657 25.67 -9.01 -13.32
C GLY A 657 25.11 -10.43 -13.21
N GLU A 658 23.78 -10.56 -13.15
CA GLU A 658 23.16 -11.88 -13.15
C GLU A 658 23.33 -12.59 -14.51
N VAL A 659 23.93 -13.77 -14.48
CA VAL A 659 24.02 -14.67 -15.65
C VAL A 659 22.60 -15.08 -16.04
N PRO A 660 22.18 -14.95 -17.31
CA PRO A 660 20.89 -15.45 -17.75
C PRO A 660 20.78 -16.95 -17.42
N GLU A 661 19.68 -17.40 -16.80
CA GLU A 661 19.43 -18.83 -16.65
C GLU A 661 19.29 -19.44 -18.06
N THR A 662 20.37 -20.05 -18.56
CA THR A 662 20.33 -20.90 -19.75
C THR A 662 19.56 -22.18 -19.39
N TYR A 663 18.25 -22.17 -19.59
CA TYR A 663 17.48 -23.41 -19.68
C TYR A 663 17.68 -24.02 -21.08
N PRO A 664 18.04 -25.32 -21.21
CA PRO A 664 18.23 -25.94 -22.51
C PRO A 664 16.86 -26.19 -23.16
N PHE A 665 16.66 -25.65 -24.37
CA PHE A 665 15.60 -26.11 -25.27
C PHE A 665 15.99 -27.51 -25.76
N THR A 666 15.22 -28.54 -25.40
CA THR A 666 15.16 -29.76 -26.21
C THR A 666 14.14 -29.55 -27.33
N VAL A 667 14.65 -29.75 -28.54
CA VAL A 667 14.03 -29.65 -29.87
C VAL A 667 12.74 -30.44 -30.00
#